data_AF-A0A9D8DW97-F1
#
_entry.id   AF-A0A9D8DW97-F1
#
_cell.length_a   1.000
_cell.length_b   1.000
_cell.length_c   1.000
_cell.angle_alpha   90.00
_cell.angle_beta   90.00
_cell.angle_gamma   90.00
#
_symmetry.space_group_name_H-M   'P 1'
#
loop_
_entity.id
_entity.type
_entity.pdbx_description
1 polymer ?
#
loop_
_entity_poly.entity_id
_entity_poly.type
_entity_poly.pdbx_seq_one_letter_code
_entity_poly.pdbx_strand_id
1 'polypeptide(L)'
;MAHRRGARRRPLRDTRRRRCGSARAGRGRRRSRGATVARGDRLRRARRGPGVDRGVRGPRHRPGVLLAVSGPGGPPRRGSRRAAAAWNGCGVIHDDDVRAVRTAANIVGVVSEYVQLRRVGRRWVGLCPFHPEKSPSFSVNEQDGLYYCFGCQAKGDVITFVRELEGVDFTGAVERLAGRAGVTLRYTDQVEGESRKRRSQLSDLVDRAATWYHERLLTAPEAGQARAYLRSRGLDKDEVLRFRIGWAPEGWDELARQLRVGDDLWRDSGLGTINRRGRQQDFFRGRVVFPIFDPQGAAIGFGGRLLPGSGDREDAGGRVSAPGAKYVNPTATPLYDKSRVLYGLNWAKADIVRAQEAVVCEGYTDVIGFFAAGVERAVATCGTALTEDHVRLLTRFAKRLLLAFDADGAGQAAAERFHQWERTYDLDVRVVVLPEGSDPDTLARSDPEALRRAVAEAVPFLKFRLGRIWSAADLSSVEGRARAAGAALEVLAAHPDPIVREQYLFEIAARARVDADVLRSQLAGRSRPTAAPSGRSRPDRSDPGAAPSHGPDDDPAWASLERRPPASRPRGVAPISAVELDALRVTAEDPAAATEWLDAVLFTAGPNRRAFEVLVEHGALGPAIERLAGGEGDDPADGTAEEHADAAAAEVLHRVAVEQSDATVEEVFLRLCQEITRRLLAERRDAARAAVDPLAGAAEVQTLSGWRATLIDDTLPLEARQEAGTALLTWLLSSDEPDR
;
A
#
# COMPACT_ATOMS: atom_id res chain seq x y z
N MET A 1 -62.38 -10.56 -11.72
CA MET A 1 -62.94 -11.77 -12.37
C MET A 1 -61.81 -12.80 -12.40
N ALA A 2 -61.86 -13.95 -11.68
CA ALA A 2 -62.62 -15.19 -12.02
C ALA A 2 -62.11 -15.82 -13.35
N HIS A 3 -61.71 -17.09 -13.48
CA HIS A 3 -61.86 -18.33 -12.67
C HIS A 3 -60.63 -19.28 -12.87
N ARG A 4 -60.11 -19.95 -11.82
CA ARG A 4 -60.34 -21.36 -11.35
C ARG A 4 -59.97 -22.51 -12.33
N ARG A 5 -58.98 -23.37 -11.99
CA ARG A 5 -59.03 -24.73 -11.32
C ARG A 5 -59.51 -25.89 -12.23
N GLY A 6 -59.04 -27.14 -12.13
CA GLY A 6 -58.02 -27.77 -11.27
C GLY A 6 -58.23 -29.30 -11.09
N ALA A 7 -57.50 -29.94 -10.15
CA ALA A 7 -57.64 -31.35 -9.65
C ALA A 7 -57.18 -32.48 -10.62
N ARG A 8 -56.80 -33.70 -10.20
CA ARG A 8 -57.20 -34.54 -9.04
C ARG A 8 -56.05 -35.35 -8.38
N ARG A 9 -56.36 -36.07 -7.29
CA ARG A 9 -55.45 -36.83 -6.38
C ARG A 9 -55.65 -38.37 -6.49
N ARG A 10 -54.56 -39.14 -6.29
CA ARG A 10 -54.43 -40.44 -5.53
C ARG A 10 -55.34 -41.64 -5.93
N PRO A 11 -55.18 -42.90 -5.41
CA PRO A 11 -54.36 -43.36 -4.26
C PRO A 11 -53.50 -44.65 -4.44
N LEU A 12 -52.85 -45.00 -3.32
CA LEU A 12 -52.01 -46.15 -2.96
C LEU A 12 -52.55 -47.57 -3.28
N ARG A 13 -51.62 -48.54 -3.37
CA ARG A 13 -51.78 -49.86 -2.71
C ARG A 13 -50.44 -50.48 -2.26
N ASP A 14 -50.53 -51.27 -1.19
CA ASP A 14 -49.45 -51.94 -0.45
C ASP A 14 -49.49 -53.46 -0.70
N THR A 15 -48.34 -54.13 -0.80
CA THR A 15 -48.21 -55.58 -0.53
C THR A 15 -46.80 -55.98 -0.09
N ARG A 16 -46.73 -56.88 0.89
CA ARG A 16 -45.51 -57.38 1.58
C ARG A 16 -45.02 -58.76 1.07
N ARG A 17 -43.79 -59.13 1.52
CA ARG A 17 -43.30 -60.48 1.98
C ARG A 17 -42.34 -61.33 1.09
N ARG A 18 -41.48 -62.06 1.85
CA ARG A 18 -40.54 -63.19 1.56
C ARG A 18 -39.09 -62.72 1.28
N ARG A 19 -38.03 -62.96 2.09
CA ARG A 19 -37.59 -63.90 3.17
C ARG A 19 -36.94 -65.23 2.70
N CYS A 20 -35.78 -65.56 3.32
CA CYS A 20 -34.85 -66.74 3.18
C CYS A 20 -33.87 -66.66 1.97
N GLY A 21 -32.60 -67.09 1.97
CA GLY A 21 -31.63 -67.69 2.91
C GLY A 21 -30.23 -67.79 2.21
N SER A 22 -29.15 -68.43 2.70
CA SER A 22 -28.79 -68.93 4.05
C SER A 22 -27.35 -69.50 4.15
N ALA A 23 -26.45 -68.84 4.90
CA ALA A 23 -25.40 -69.42 5.78
C ALA A 23 -24.12 -70.17 5.27
N ARG A 24 -23.00 -69.88 5.99
CA ARG A 24 -21.83 -70.73 6.39
C ARG A 24 -20.64 -71.06 5.43
N ALA A 25 -19.49 -70.44 5.78
CA ALA A 25 -18.23 -71.03 6.29
C ALA A 25 -17.26 -71.89 5.42
N GLY A 26 -15.95 -71.58 5.52
CA GLY A 26 -14.81 -72.42 5.10
C GLY A 26 -13.47 -71.91 5.67
N ARG A 27 -12.52 -72.79 6.03
CA ARG A 27 -11.22 -72.48 6.70
C ARG A 27 -10.01 -73.05 5.95
N GLY A 28 -8.83 -72.42 6.08
CA GLY A 28 -7.49 -73.01 5.85
C GLY A 28 -6.46 -71.94 5.45
N ARG A 29 -5.38 -71.56 6.17
CA ARG A 29 -4.25 -72.22 6.89
C ARG A 29 -3.17 -72.92 6.03
N ARG A 30 -2.03 -72.24 5.81
CA ARG A 30 -0.61 -72.58 6.18
C ARG A 30 0.36 -71.58 5.48
N ARG A 31 1.32 -70.93 6.17
CA ARG A 31 2.74 -71.33 6.46
C ARG A 31 3.56 -71.60 5.19
N SER A 32 4.79 -71.11 5.00
CA SER A 32 5.95 -70.99 5.91
C SER A 32 6.95 -69.87 5.51
N ARG A 33 7.66 -69.21 6.46
CA ARG A 33 9.12 -69.33 6.83
C ARG A 33 10.10 -69.42 5.64
N GLY A 34 11.29 -68.76 5.64
CA GLY A 34 11.95 -67.92 6.65
C GLY A 34 13.48 -67.82 6.42
N ALA A 35 14.23 -67.34 7.43
CA ALA A 35 15.71 -67.26 7.54
C ALA A 35 16.43 -66.11 6.77
N THR A 36 17.64 -65.66 7.11
CA THR A 36 18.25 -65.07 8.34
C THR A 36 19.75 -64.84 8.09
N VAL A 37 20.28 -63.68 8.50
CA VAL A 37 21.64 -63.44 9.04
C VAL A 37 22.88 -63.73 8.16
N ALA A 38 23.72 -62.69 7.98
CA ALA A 38 25.18 -62.78 8.16
C ALA A 38 25.82 -61.39 8.42
N ARG A 39 26.74 -61.31 9.39
CA ARG A 39 27.76 -60.23 9.49
C ARG A 39 29.04 -60.74 8.79
N GLY A 40 29.84 -59.85 8.22
CA GLY A 40 31.18 -60.17 7.69
C GLY A 40 32.04 -58.91 7.60
N ASP A 41 33.29 -59.01 8.06
CA ASP A 41 34.21 -57.88 8.27
C ASP A 41 35.47 -58.00 7.37
N ARG A 42 36.17 -56.88 7.14
CA ARG A 42 37.62 -56.75 6.81
C ARG A 42 38.24 -57.07 5.42
N LEU A 43 39.21 -56.18 5.10
CA LEU A 43 40.58 -56.39 4.52
C LEU A 43 40.94 -56.12 3.03
N ARG A 44 41.49 -54.91 2.81
CA ARG A 44 42.79 -54.52 2.16
C ARG A 44 43.47 -55.34 1.03
N ARG A 45 44.10 -54.54 0.13
CA ARG A 45 45.30 -54.71 -0.77
C ARG A 45 44.94 -54.78 -2.27
N ALA A 46 45.52 -54.04 -3.23
CA ALA A 46 46.80 -53.32 -3.46
C ALA A 46 47.92 -54.11 -4.22
N ARG A 47 48.22 -53.69 -5.46
CA ARG A 47 49.45 -53.92 -6.28
C ARG A 47 49.61 -52.71 -7.24
N ARG A 48 50.71 -51.92 -7.22
CA ARG A 48 51.98 -51.97 -8.02
C ARG A 48 51.79 -51.72 -9.54
N GLY A 49 52.59 -50.92 -10.28
CA GLY A 49 53.90 -50.27 -10.00
C GLY A 49 54.24 -49.03 -10.89
N PRO A 50 55.48 -48.84 -11.43
CA PRO A 50 56.34 -47.69 -11.02
C PRO A 50 57.11 -46.89 -12.12
N GLY A 51 57.82 -45.81 -11.71
CA GLY A 51 58.95 -45.16 -12.44
C GLY A 51 58.72 -43.67 -12.84
N VAL A 52 59.70 -42.75 -13.02
CA VAL A 52 61.18 -42.70 -12.82
C VAL A 52 61.59 -41.22 -12.50
N ASP A 53 62.84 -40.98 -12.07
CA ASP A 53 63.42 -39.77 -11.44
C ASP A 53 64.30 -38.87 -12.38
N ARG A 54 64.84 -37.74 -11.84
CA ARG A 54 65.82 -36.73 -12.35
C ARG A 54 65.18 -35.46 -12.98
N GLY A 55 65.67 -34.21 -12.81
CA GLY A 55 66.98 -33.65 -12.40
C GLY A 55 67.59 -32.90 -13.61
N VAL A 56 68.00 -31.61 -13.60
CA VAL A 56 69.14 -30.96 -12.89
C VAL A 56 69.10 -29.40 -13.11
N ARG A 57 70.01 -28.65 -12.46
CA ARG A 57 70.13 -27.17 -12.33
C ARG A 57 70.75 -26.42 -13.56
N GLY A 58 70.73 -25.07 -13.54
CA GLY A 58 71.35 -24.13 -14.53
C GLY A 58 72.90 -24.06 -14.52
N PRO A 59 73.60 -22.96 -14.97
CA PRO A 59 73.38 -21.56 -14.51
C PRO A 59 73.83 -20.34 -15.40
N ARG A 60 73.51 -19.11 -14.95
CA ARG A 60 74.25 -17.79 -15.01
C ARG A 60 74.77 -17.17 -16.35
N HIS A 61 74.41 -15.89 -16.61
CA HIS A 61 75.25 -14.68 -16.34
C HIS A 61 74.45 -13.34 -16.46
N ARG A 62 75.07 -12.19 -16.09
CA ARG A 62 74.55 -10.81 -15.79
C ARG A 62 74.57 -9.84 -17.03
N PRO A 63 74.19 -8.52 -17.01
CA PRO A 63 74.05 -7.51 -15.90
C PRO A 63 72.91 -6.42 -15.98
N GLY A 64 72.90 -5.43 -15.03
CA GLY A 64 72.19 -4.12 -15.06
C GLY A 64 70.75 -4.11 -14.48
N VAL A 65 70.36 -3.69 -13.26
CA VAL A 65 70.50 -2.40 -12.49
C VAL A 65 69.98 -1.18 -13.29
N LEU A 66 69.08 -0.27 -12.87
CA LEU A 66 68.48 0.22 -11.59
C LEU A 66 66.95 0.41 -11.75
N LEU A 67 66.09 0.65 -10.75
CA LEU A 67 66.10 0.36 -9.30
C LEU A 67 64.66 0.61 -8.79
N ALA A 68 64.00 -0.41 -8.25
CA ALA A 68 62.80 -0.26 -7.43
C ALA A 68 63.15 -0.70 -6.01
N VAL A 69 62.58 -0.03 -5.02
CA VAL A 69 62.58 -0.44 -3.61
C VAL A 69 61.10 -0.70 -3.28
N SER A 70 60.67 -1.96 -3.29
CA SER A 70 60.48 -2.81 -2.09
C SER A 70 59.35 -2.26 -1.19
N GLY A 71 58.29 -2.98 -0.84
CA GLY A 71 58.18 -4.43 -0.61
C GLY A 71 58.86 -4.84 0.72
N PRO A 72 58.56 -6.00 1.34
CA PRO A 72 57.75 -7.16 0.91
C PRO A 72 56.62 -7.55 1.91
N GLY A 73 55.63 -8.41 1.57
CA GLY A 73 55.67 -9.88 1.69
C GLY A 73 54.84 -10.34 2.91
N GLY A 74 53.78 -11.16 2.83
CA GLY A 74 53.68 -12.53 2.27
C GLY A 74 53.89 -13.58 3.40
N PRO A 75 53.52 -14.88 3.29
CA PRO A 75 52.74 -15.62 2.27
C PRO A 75 51.56 -16.44 2.91
N PRO A 76 50.82 -17.32 2.20
CA PRO A 76 49.54 -17.87 2.68
C PRO A 76 49.61 -19.28 3.29
N ARG A 77 48.58 -19.71 4.06
CA ARG A 77 47.95 -21.06 3.91
C ARG A 77 46.77 -21.41 4.85
N ARG A 78 45.81 -22.13 4.25
CA ARG A 78 44.87 -23.14 4.82
C ARG A 78 43.79 -22.64 5.79
N GLY A 79 42.53 -22.77 5.35
CA GLY A 79 41.35 -22.39 6.14
C GLY A 79 40.75 -23.51 6.98
N SER A 80 39.67 -23.14 7.69
CA SER A 80 38.72 -24.05 8.33
C SER A 80 37.29 -23.53 8.09
N ARG A 81 36.28 -24.41 8.21
CA ARG A 81 34.87 -24.13 7.90
C ARG A 81 34.09 -23.75 9.17
N ARG A 82 32.97 -23.02 9.00
CA ARG A 82 31.93 -22.64 10.00
C ARG A 82 32.35 -21.48 10.92
N ALA A 83 31.47 -20.60 11.43
CA ALA A 83 30.00 -20.40 11.37
C ALA A 83 29.75 -18.86 11.25
N ALA A 84 28.73 -18.29 10.60
CA ALA A 84 27.27 -18.40 10.70
C ALA A 84 26.64 -17.70 11.95
N ALA A 85 25.62 -16.86 11.68
CA ALA A 85 24.81 -16.00 12.58
C ALA A 85 25.48 -14.68 13.07
N ALA A 86 24.76 -13.56 13.29
CA ALA A 86 23.30 -13.38 13.29
C ALA A 86 22.82 -12.04 12.68
N TRP A 87 21.69 -12.09 11.96
CA TRP A 87 20.72 -11.02 11.71
C TRP A 87 19.34 -11.69 11.80
N ASN A 88 18.38 -11.12 12.54
CA ASN A 88 17.03 -11.70 12.70
C ASN A 88 16.00 -10.86 11.94
N GLY A 89 15.03 -11.51 11.28
CA GLY A 89 13.85 -10.83 10.71
C GLY A 89 13.67 -10.93 9.18
N CYS A 90 14.24 -11.95 8.53
CA CYS A 90 13.79 -12.38 7.20
C CYS A 90 14.13 -13.85 6.96
N GLY A 91 13.14 -14.64 6.55
CA GLY A 91 13.30 -16.04 6.18
C GLY A 91 14.07 -16.16 4.88
N VAL A 92 15.40 -16.15 4.97
CA VAL A 92 16.28 -16.10 3.79
C VAL A 92 16.03 -17.32 2.91
N ILE A 93 15.54 -17.09 1.70
CA ILE A 93 15.51 -18.13 0.66
C ILE A 93 16.96 -18.47 0.36
N HIS A 94 17.28 -19.77 0.29
CA HIS A 94 18.63 -20.25 0.02
C HIS A 94 19.21 -19.56 -1.23
N ASP A 95 20.40 -18.95 -1.15
CA ASP A 95 20.92 -18.06 -2.20
C ASP A 95 20.99 -18.71 -3.60
N ASP A 96 21.29 -20.01 -3.64
CA ASP A 96 21.25 -20.80 -4.88
C ASP A 96 19.85 -20.86 -5.53
N ASP A 97 18.79 -20.91 -4.73
CA ASP A 97 17.40 -20.93 -5.21
C ASP A 97 16.98 -19.53 -5.69
N VAL A 98 17.39 -18.46 -4.97
CA VAL A 98 17.24 -17.07 -5.44
C VAL A 98 17.93 -16.87 -6.79
N ARG A 99 19.17 -17.40 -6.92
CA ARG A 99 19.94 -17.35 -8.17
C ARG A 99 19.29 -18.18 -9.29
N ALA A 100 18.73 -19.33 -8.96
CA ALA A 100 17.99 -20.17 -9.91
C ALA A 100 16.73 -19.46 -10.44
N VAL A 101 15.94 -18.85 -9.55
CA VAL A 101 14.77 -18.03 -9.94
C VAL A 101 15.17 -16.88 -10.85
N ARG A 102 16.19 -16.11 -10.45
CA ARG A 102 16.73 -14.98 -11.24
C ARG A 102 17.20 -15.40 -12.64
N THR A 103 17.76 -16.60 -12.77
CA THR A 103 18.26 -17.14 -14.05
C THR A 103 17.14 -17.72 -14.92
N ALA A 104 16.12 -18.33 -14.30
CA ALA A 104 14.99 -18.94 -15.02
C ALA A 104 13.89 -17.93 -15.40
N ALA A 105 13.80 -16.80 -14.70
CA ALA A 105 12.83 -15.75 -14.96
C ALA A 105 13.23 -14.90 -16.19
N ASN A 106 12.54 -15.11 -17.31
CA ASN A 106 12.66 -14.25 -18.49
C ASN A 106 12.13 -12.83 -18.19
N ILE A 107 13.03 -11.87 -17.95
CA ILE A 107 12.66 -10.48 -17.64
C ILE A 107 11.79 -9.84 -18.73
N VAL A 108 12.06 -10.10 -20.01
CA VAL A 108 11.26 -9.54 -21.12
C VAL A 108 9.85 -10.10 -21.06
N GLY A 109 9.70 -11.40 -20.81
CA GLY A 109 8.39 -12.05 -20.63
C GLY A 109 7.62 -11.50 -19.43
N VAL A 110 8.28 -11.36 -18.28
CA VAL A 110 7.66 -10.80 -17.06
C VAL A 110 7.23 -9.34 -17.26
N VAL A 111 8.07 -8.49 -17.86
CA VAL A 111 7.74 -7.09 -18.12
C VAL A 111 6.61 -6.95 -19.16
N SER A 112 6.61 -7.79 -20.21
CA SER A 112 5.65 -7.71 -21.32
C SER A 112 4.20 -8.00 -20.91
N GLU A 113 3.96 -8.55 -19.72
CA GLU A 113 2.62 -8.71 -19.14
C GLU A 113 2.02 -7.40 -18.60
N TYR A 114 2.87 -6.41 -18.33
CA TYR A 114 2.47 -5.12 -17.74
C TYR A 114 2.55 -3.97 -18.74
N VAL A 115 3.56 -3.98 -19.62
CA VAL A 115 3.79 -2.91 -20.61
C VAL A 115 4.16 -3.47 -21.97
N GLN A 116 3.64 -2.82 -23.03
CA GLN A 116 3.94 -3.23 -24.39
C GLN A 116 5.38 -2.84 -24.78
N LEU A 117 6.22 -3.84 -25.01
CA LEU A 117 7.62 -3.66 -25.44
C LEU A 117 7.78 -3.83 -26.95
N ARG A 118 8.58 -2.97 -27.59
CA ARG A 118 9.09 -3.14 -28.96
C ARG A 118 10.59 -3.41 -28.96
N ARG A 119 11.07 -4.31 -29.82
CA ARG A 119 12.51 -4.59 -29.94
C ARG A 119 13.21 -3.47 -30.71
N VAL A 120 14.26 -2.88 -30.13
CA VAL A 120 15.09 -1.83 -30.74
C VAL A 120 16.55 -2.25 -30.62
N GLY A 121 17.11 -2.79 -31.71
CA GLY A 121 18.45 -3.38 -31.71
C GLY A 121 18.56 -4.59 -30.77
N ARG A 122 19.39 -4.47 -29.73
CA ARG A 122 19.61 -5.51 -28.70
C ARG A 122 18.72 -5.35 -27.45
N ARG A 123 17.96 -4.26 -27.33
CA ARG A 123 17.13 -3.97 -26.16
C ARG A 123 15.64 -3.97 -26.53
N TRP A 124 14.80 -4.04 -25.52
CA TRP A 124 13.34 -3.91 -25.64
C TRP A 124 12.92 -2.59 -25.01
N VAL A 125 12.09 -1.80 -25.68
CA VAL A 125 11.72 -0.44 -25.26
C VAL A 125 10.20 -0.28 -25.22
N GLY A 126 9.68 0.36 -24.18
CA GLY A 126 8.24 0.61 -23.99
C GLY A 126 7.98 1.85 -23.12
N LEU A 127 6.71 2.06 -22.75
CA LEU A 127 6.35 3.04 -21.73
C LEU A 127 6.66 2.46 -20.34
N CYS A 128 7.05 3.33 -19.41
CA CYS A 128 7.39 2.94 -18.04
C CYS A 128 6.15 2.56 -17.22
N PRO A 129 6.16 1.42 -16.50
CA PRO A 129 5.08 1.07 -15.57
C PRO A 129 5.16 1.81 -14.22
N PHE A 130 6.30 2.44 -13.90
CA PHE A 130 6.54 3.06 -12.59
C PHE A 130 6.19 4.55 -12.53
N HIS A 131 6.05 5.22 -13.68
CA HIS A 131 5.64 6.63 -13.75
C HIS A 131 4.89 6.92 -15.06
N PRO A 132 3.99 7.91 -15.08
CA PRO A 132 3.26 8.28 -16.29
C PRO A 132 4.17 9.03 -17.28
N GLU A 133 4.30 8.50 -18.49
CA GLU A 133 5.03 9.16 -19.58
C GLU A 133 4.31 9.01 -20.93
N LYS A 134 4.58 9.93 -21.87
CA LYS A 134 4.02 9.91 -23.24
C LYS A 134 5.00 9.38 -24.29
N SER A 135 6.29 9.33 -23.96
CA SER A 135 7.37 8.90 -24.83
C SER A 135 8.03 7.67 -24.23
N PRO A 136 8.27 6.58 -24.99
CA PRO A 136 8.90 5.37 -24.44
C PRO A 136 10.30 5.62 -23.89
N SER A 137 10.46 5.60 -22.56
CA SER A 137 11.77 5.70 -21.88
C SER A 137 12.15 4.41 -21.14
N PHE A 138 11.24 3.45 -21.03
CA PHE A 138 11.51 2.17 -20.37
C PHE A 138 12.29 1.22 -21.27
N SER A 139 13.45 0.74 -20.82
CA SER A 139 14.36 -0.11 -21.58
C SER A 139 14.74 -1.37 -20.80
N VAL A 140 14.55 -2.54 -21.40
CA VAL A 140 14.91 -3.85 -20.85
C VAL A 140 16.05 -4.48 -21.67
N ASN A 141 17.11 -4.93 -21.00
CA ASN A 141 18.16 -5.75 -21.59
C ASN A 141 17.92 -7.24 -21.26
N GLU A 142 17.60 -8.00 -22.30
CA GLU A 142 17.35 -9.45 -22.24
C GLU A 142 18.60 -10.26 -21.87
N GLN A 143 19.80 -9.80 -22.25
CA GLN A 143 21.06 -10.52 -22.01
C GLN A 143 21.57 -10.32 -20.57
N ASP A 144 21.43 -9.11 -20.04
CA ASP A 144 21.92 -8.77 -18.69
C ASP A 144 20.87 -9.07 -17.60
N GLY A 145 19.60 -9.29 -17.97
CA GLY A 145 18.51 -9.53 -17.02
C GLY A 145 18.06 -8.27 -16.26
N LEU A 146 18.23 -7.08 -16.86
CA LEU A 146 18.06 -5.78 -16.22
C LEU A 146 17.07 -4.86 -16.96
N TYR A 147 16.38 -3.99 -16.23
CA TYR A 147 15.63 -2.85 -16.76
C TYR A 147 16.19 -1.51 -16.28
N TYR A 148 15.95 -0.47 -17.07
CA TYR A 148 16.22 0.92 -16.74
C TYR A 148 15.19 1.84 -17.40
N CYS A 149 14.66 2.81 -16.66
CA CYS A 149 13.77 3.85 -17.15
C CYS A 149 14.52 5.17 -17.32
N PHE A 150 14.60 5.71 -18.54
CA PHE A 150 15.27 7.00 -18.78
C PHE A 150 14.45 8.22 -18.32
N GLY A 151 13.15 8.07 -18.02
CA GLY A 151 12.30 9.13 -17.45
C GLY A 151 12.40 9.24 -15.94
N CYS A 152 11.97 8.22 -15.20
CA CYS A 152 11.97 8.21 -13.72
C CYS A 152 13.15 7.49 -13.06
N GLN A 153 14.20 7.14 -13.82
CA GLN A 153 15.42 6.48 -13.35
C GLN A 153 15.25 5.10 -12.65
N ALA A 154 14.01 4.58 -12.56
CA ALA A 154 13.71 3.26 -12.00
C ALA A 154 14.52 2.17 -12.71
N LYS A 155 15.23 1.36 -11.92
CA LYS A 155 16.26 0.42 -12.40
C LYS A 155 16.31 -0.82 -11.53
N GLY A 156 16.58 -1.97 -12.14
CA GLY A 156 16.72 -3.21 -11.38
C GLY A 156 16.71 -4.47 -12.22
N ASP A 157 16.58 -5.60 -11.55
CA ASP A 157 16.39 -6.92 -12.15
C ASP A 157 14.92 -7.35 -12.10
N VAL A 158 14.63 -8.55 -12.62
CA VAL A 158 13.27 -9.10 -12.66
C VAL A 158 12.60 -9.28 -11.28
N ILE A 159 13.36 -9.50 -10.21
CA ILE A 159 12.85 -9.55 -8.83
C ILE A 159 12.51 -8.13 -8.35
N THR A 160 13.42 -7.17 -8.55
CA THR A 160 13.16 -5.74 -8.22
C THR A 160 11.91 -5.22 -8.94
N PHE A 161 11.76 -5.55 -10.23
CA PHE A 161 10.59 -5.18 -11.04
C PHE A 161 9.28 -5.64 -10.38
N VAL A 162 9.21 -6.91 -9.97
CA VAL A 162 8.03 -7.48 -9.32
C VAL A 162 7.79 -6.89 -7.93
N ARG A 163 8.85 -6.64 -7.14
CA ARG A 163 8.75 -5.98 -5.82
C ARG A 163 8.12 -4.61 -5.93
N GLU A 164 8.68 -3.76 -6.79
CA GLU A 164 8.27 -2.36 -6.96
C GLU A 164 6.87 -2.26 -7.56
N LEU A 165 6.59 -3.05 -8.60
CA LEU A 165 5.33 -2.95 -9.34
C LEU A 165 4.15 -3.59 -8.60
N GLU A 166 4.35 -4.71 -7.93
CA GLU A 166 3.29 -5.39 -7.17
C GLU A 166 3.22 -4.95 -5.69
N GLY A 167 4.25 -4.23 -5.20
CA GLY A 167 4.38 -3.78 -3.82
C GLY A 167 4.55 -4.92 -2.83
N VAL A 168 5.40 -5.90 -3.17
CA VAL A 168 5.72 -7.07 -2.35
C VAL A 168 7.14 -7.03 -1.81
N ASP A 169 7.37 -7.76 -0.72
CA ASP A 169 8.70 -7.98 -0.15
C ASP A 169 9.61 -8.77 -1.11
N PHE A 170 10.91 -8.80 -0.81
CA PHE A 170 11.88 -9.52 -1.64
C PHE A 170 11.51 -11.01 -1.76
N THR A 171 11.18 -11.64 -0.64
CA THR A 171 10.82 -13.05 -0.53
C THR A 171 9.55 -13.36 -1.33
N GLY A 172 8.51 -12.53 -1.24
CA GLY A 172 7.28 -12.67 -2.03
C GLY A 172 7.48 -12.47 -3.54
N ALA A 173 8.39 -11.58 -3.96
CA ALA A 173 8.75 -11.46 -5.38
C ALA A 173 9.50 -12.69 -5.90
N VAL A 174 10.47 -13.22 -5.13
CA VAL A 174 11.18 -14.46 -5.49
C VAL A 174 10.22 -15.64 -5.56
N GLU A 175 9.26 -15.78 -4.64
CA GLU A 175 8.23 -16.82 -4.67
C GLU A 175 7.33 -16.76 -5.90
N ARG A 176 6.87 -15.55 -6.28
CA ARG A 176 6.04 -15.35 -7.48
C ARG A 176 6.79 -15.75 -8.75
N LEU A 177 8.05 -15.37 -8.84
CA LEU A 177 8.91 -15.75 -9.97
C LEU A 177 9.27 -17.24 -9.94
N ALA A 178 9.46 -17.83 -8.76
CA ALA A 178 9.70 -19.26 -8.59
C ALA A 178 8.53 -20.13 -9.05
N GLY A 179 7.30 -19.78 -8.63
CA GLY A 179 6.09 -20.48 -9.06
C GLY A 179 5.87 -20.42 -10.57
N ARG A 180 6.20 -19.28 -11.20
CA ARG A 180 6.16 -19.11 -12.67
C ARG A 180 7.27 -19.87 -13.41
N ALA A 181 8.46 -19.95 -12.82
CA ALA A 181 9.61 -20.63 -13.39
C ALA A 181 9.68 -22.14 -13.06
N GLY A 182 8.75 -22.66 -12.24
CA GLY A 182 8.77 -24.04 -11.76
C GLY A 182 9.90 -24.35 -10.77
N VAL A 183 10.47 -23.34 -10.12
CA VAL A 183 11.59 -23.49 -9.16
C VAL A 183 11.02 -23.77 -7.76
N THR A 184 11.52 -24.80 -7.10
CA THR A 184 11.17 -25.12 -5.69
C THR A 184 12.13 -24.39 -4.75
N LEU A 185 11.60 -23.61 -3.81
CA LEU A 185 12.39 -22.80 -2.87
C LEU A 185 12.62 -23.49 -1.53
N ARG A 186 13.80 -23.26 -0.94
CA ARG A 186 14.18 -23.64 0.42
C ARG A 186 14.44 -22.39 1.26
N TYR A 187 14.03 -22.39 2.53
CA TYR A 187 14.15 -21.26 3.45
C TYR A 187 15.09 -21.63 4.62
N THR A 188 15.86 -20.67 5.12
CA THR A 188 16.83 -20.90 6.21
C THR A 188 16.25 -20.72 7.62
N ASP A 189 15.19 -19.92 7.78
CA ASP A 189 14.72 -19.48 9.09
C ASP A 189 13.34 -20.02 9.45
N GLN A 190 13.20 -20.57 10.67
CA GLN A 190 12.02 -21.37 11.04
C GLN A 190 10.79 -20.52 11.40
N VAL A 191 10.98 -19.36 12.04
CA VAL A 191 9.87 -18.52 12.55
C VAL A 191 9.11 -17.82 11.41
N GLU A 192 9.83 -17.31 10.41
CA GLU A 192 9.20 -16.83 9.18
C GLU A 192 8.65 -17.97 8.34
N GLY A 193 9.34 -19.11 8.29
CA GLY A 193 8.81 -20.33 7.70
C GLY A 193 7.45 -20.72 8.29
N GLU A 194 7.27 -20.63 9.60
CA GLU A 194 5.98 -20.89 10.28
C GLU A 194 4.92 -19.83 9.99
N SER A 195 5.26 -18.54 10.02
CA SER A 195 4.31 -17.46 9.73
C SER A 195 3.84 -17.49 8.27
N ARG A 196 4.76 -17.74 7.33
CA ARG A 196 4.50 -17.92 5.90
C ARG A 196 3.70 -19.20 5.63
N LYS A 197 4.04 -20.31 6.27
CA LYS A 197 3.27 -21.57 6.24
C LYS A 197 1.86 -21.38 6.79
N ARG A 198 1.67 -20.65 7.90
CA ARG A 198 0.35 -20.32 8.45
C ARG A 198 -0.45 -19.46 7.47
N ARG A 199 0.16 -18.44 6.85
CA ARG A 199 -0.48 -17.64 5.78
C ARG A 199 -0.91 -18.51 4.59
N SER A 200 -0.05 -19.43 4.15
CA SER A 200 -0.35 -20.40 3.08
C SER A 200 -1.48 -21.36 3.46
N GLN A 201 -1.46 -21.91 4.69
CA GLN A 201 -2.53 -22.77 5.22
C GLN A 201 -3.87 -22.04 5.32
N LEU A 202 -3.88 -20.76 5.70
CA LEU A 202 -5.08 -19.93 5.71
C LEU A 202 -5.59 -19.70 4.28
N SER A 203 -4.70 -19.46 3.31
CA SER A 203 -5.10 -19.23 1.91
C SER A 203 -5.66 -20.50 1.24
N ASP A 204 -5.03 -21.67 1.45
CA ASP A 204 -5.59 -22.98 1.07
C ASP A 204 -6.98 -23.20 1.68
N LEU A 205 -7.12 -22.91 2.97
CA LEU A 205 -8.37 -23.10 3.70
C LEU A 205 -9.49 -22.20 3.14
N VAL A 206 -9.18 -20.93 2.85
CA VAL A 206 -10.13 -19.98 2.28
C VAL A 206 -10.49 -20.34 0.83
N ASP A 207 -9.55 -20.77 -0.02
CA ASP A 207 -9.89 -21.22 -1.39
C ASP A 207 -10.72 -22.52 -1.38
N ARG A 208 -10.40 -23.48 -0.50
CA ARG A 208 -11.22 -24.68 -0.30
C ARG A 208 -12.64 -24.34 0.15
N ALA A 209 -12.80 -23.34 1.01
CA ALA A 209 -14.13 -22.83 1.37
C ALA A 209 -14.84 -22.17 0.18
N ALA A 210 -14.13 -21.37 -0.63
CA ALA A 210 -14.69 -20.73 -1.82
C ALA A 210 -15.18 -21.77 -2.84
N THR A 211 -14.36 -22.78 -3.10
CA THR A 211 -14.70 -23.93 -3.95
C THR A 211 -15.91 -24.68 -3.41
N TRP A 212 -15.97 -24.99 -2.12
CA TRP A 212 -17.14 -25.66 -1.53
C TRP A 212 -18.44 -24.85 -1.63
N TYR A 213 -18.40 -23.55 -1.31
CA TYR A 213 -19.57 -22.67 -1.45
C TYR A 213 -20.04 -22.58 -2.92
N HIS A 214 -19.10 -22.50 -3.86
CA HIS A 214 -19.39 -22.44 -5.30
C HIS A 214 -19.98 -23.75 -5.82
N GLU A 215 -19.35 -24.89 -5.52
CA GLU A 215 -19.85 -26.22 -5.88
C GLU A 215 -21.25 -26.48 -5.32
N ARG A 216 -21.54 -26.06 -4.07
CA ARG A 216 -22.88 -26.19 -3.48
C ARG A 216 -23.92 -25.31 -4.18
N LEU A 217 -23.59 -24.08 -4.56
CA LEU A 217 -24.52 -23.25 -5.35
C LEU A 217 -24.89 -23.94 -6.67
N LEU A 218 -23.91 -24.56 -7.35
CA LEU A 218 -24.10 -25.22 -8.63
C LEU A 218 -24.88 -26.55 -8.51
N THR A 219 -24.48 -27.41 -7.57
CA THR A 219 -24.88 -28.83 -7.55
C THR A 219 -25.92 -29.19 -6.49
N ALA A 220 -26.01 -28.46 -5.38
CA ALA A 220 -26.89 -28.84 -4.28
C ALA A 220 -28.38 -28.66 -4.67
N PRO A 221 -29.25 -29.66 -4.48
CA PRO A 221 -30.69 -29.52 -4.68
C PRO A 221 -31.29 -28.36 -3.86
N GLU A 222 -30.88 -28.25 -2.60
CA GLU A 222 -31.32 -27.23 -1.63
C GLU A 222 -30.94 -25.79 -2.00
N ALA A 223 -29.90 -25.57 -2.82
CA ALA A 223 -29.50 -24.24 -3.29
C ALA A 223 -30.46 -23.64 -4.35
N GLY A 224 -31.61 -24.27 -4.62
CA GLY A 224 -32.61 -23.82 -5.59
C GLY A 224 -33.13 -22.39 -5.33
N GLN A 225 -33.32 -22.00 -4.07
CA GLN A 225 -33.71 -20.64 -3.69
C GLN A 225 -32.61 -19.61 -4.03
N ALA A 226 -31.34 -19.96 -3.78
CA ALA A 226 -30.20 -19.11 -4.12
C ALA A 226 -30.07 -18.91 -5.64
N ARG A 227 -30.18 -19.98 -6.43
CA ARG A 227 -30.19 -19.93 -7.89
C ARG A 227 -31.41 -19.19 -8.47
N ALA A 228 -32.54 -19.17 -7.78
CA ALA A 228 -33.71 -18.37 -8.17
C ALA A 228 -33.48 -16.88 -7.86
N TYR A 229 -32.95 -16.57 -6.68
CA TYR A 229 -32.60 -15.20 -6.28
C TYR A 229 -31.56 -14.56 -7.20
N LEU A 230 -30.46 -15.26 -7.51
CA LEU A 230 -29.41 -14.77 -8.43
C LEU A 230 -29.97 -14.45 -9.82
N ARG A 231 -30.75 -15.36 -10.41
CA ARG A 231 -31.42 -15.11 -11.69
C ARG A 231 -32.41 -13.94 -11.63
N SER A 232 -33.10 -13.72 -10.50
CA SER A 232 -33.96 -12.55 -10.33
C SER A 232 -33.19 -11.22 -10.23
N ARG A 233 -31.88 -11.28 -9.97
CA ARG A 233 -30.93 -10.16 -10.08
C ARG A 233 -30.15 -10.17 -11.40
N GLY A 234 -30.57 -10.94 -12.40
CA GLY A 234 -29.87 -11.01 -13.69
C GLY A 234 -28.45 -11.58 -13.62
N LEU A 235 -28.09 -12.25 -12.52
CA LEU A 235 -26.84 -12.99 -12.38
C LEU A 235 -27.08 -14.40 -12.91
N ASP A 236 -26.61 -14.66 -14.13
CA ASP A 236 -26.79 -15.93 -14.81
C ASP A 236 -25.67 -16.92 -14.47
N LYS A 237 -25.57 -18.00 -15.26
CA LYS A 237 -24.56 -19.04 -15.02
C LYS A 237 -23.14 -18.52 -15.24
N ASP A 238 -22.93 -17.65 -16.23
CA ASP A 238 -21.61 -17.23 -16.66
C ASP A 238 -21.05 -16.17 -15.70
N GLU A 239 -21.85 -15.24 -15.15
CA GLU A 239 -21.43 -14.41 -14.01
C GLU A 239 -21.14 -15.25 -12.77
N VAL A 240 -22.00 -16.22 -12.44
CA VAL A 240 -21.81 -17.10 -11.27
C VAL A 240 -20.49 -17.86 -11.35
N LEU A 241 -20.12 -18.36 -12.53
CA LEU A 241 -18.84 -19.00 -12.78
C LEU A 241 -17.67 -18.00 -12.74
N ARG A 242 -17.76 -16.89 -13.47
CA ARG A 242 -16.70 -15.86 -13.57
C ARG A 242 -16.30 -15.30 -12.20
N PHE A 243 -17.29 -14.98 -11.37
CA PHE A 243 -17.10 -14.40 -10.05
C PHE A 243 -17.01 -15.44 -8.92
N ARG A 244 -16.98 -16.74 -9.24
CA ARG A 244 -17.00 -17.89 -8.30
C ARG A 244 -18.07 -17.73 -7.20
N ILE A 245 -19.24 -17.20 -7.54
CA ILE A 245 -20.32 -16.93 -6.58
C ILE A 245 -20.73 -18.26 -5.92
N GLY A 246 -20.92 -18.26 -4.61
CA GLY A 246 -21.26 -19.44 -3.82
C GLY A 246 -22.51 -19.29 -2.99
N TRP A 247 -22.85 -20.35 -2.25
CA TRP A 247 -24.00 -20.38 -1.35
C TRP A 247 -23.67 -21.06 -0.02
N ALA A 248 -23.89 -20.32 1.07
CA ALA A 248 -23.82 -20.81 2.43
C ALA A 248 -25.20 -21.29 2.90
N PRO A 249 -25.35 -22.56 3.29
CA PRO A 249 -26.61 -23.12 3.78
C PRO A 249 -26.98 -22.57 5.17
N GLU A 250 -28.17 -22.89 5.69
CA GLU A 250 -28.67 -22.35 6.97
C GLU A 250 -28.17 -23.09 8.22
N GLY A 251 -27.42 -24.19 8.06
CA GLY A 251 -26.85 -24.94 9.17
C GLY A 251 -25.84 -24.13 9.99
N TRP A 252 -25.52 -24.63 11.19
CA TRP A 252 -24.62 -23.93 12.12
C TRP A 252 -23.14 -24.29 11.94
N ASP A 253 -22.83 -25.39 11.26
CA ASP A 253 -21.51 -26.05 11.27
C ASP A 253 -21.28 -26.91 9.99
N GLU A 254 -21.95 -26.59 8.88
CA GLU A 254 -21.86 -27.36 7.64
C GLU A 254 -20.48 -27.23 6.98
N LEU A 255 -19.93 -26.03 6.91
CA LEU A 255 -18.57 -25.81 6.39
C LEU A 255 -17.53 -26.36 7.38
N ALA A 256 -17.69 -26.09 8.68
CA ALA A 256 -16.80 -26.63 9.72
C ALA A 256 -16.67 -28.17 9.65
N ARG A 257 -17.80 -28.89 9.55
CA ARG A 257 -17.83 -30.35 9.42
C ARG A 257 -17.21 -30.89 8.12
N GLN A 258 -17.22 -30.08 7.06
CA GLN A 258 -16.59 -30.42 5.78
C GLN A 258 -15.08 -30.22 5.84
N LEU A 259 -14.61 -29.04 6.27
CA LEU A 259 -13.20 -28.66 6.19
C LEU A 259 -12.33 -29.29 7.27
N ARG A 260 -12.89 -29.55 8.46
CA ARG A 260 -12.28 -30.28 9.59
C ARG A 260 -10.89 -29.76 9.98
N VAL A 261 -10.78 -28.46 10.23
CA VAL A 261 -9.56 -27.80 10.67
C VAL A 261 -9.54 -27.54 12.18
N GLY A 262 -8.36 -27.25 12.72
CA GLY A 262 -8.21 -26.83 14.12
C GLY A 262 -8.78 -25.44 14.38
N ASP A 263 -9.17 -25.19 15.63
CA ASP A 263 -9.89 -23.98 16.06
C ASP A 263 -9.15 -22.66 15.79
N ASP A 264 -7.82 -22.68 15.72
CA ASP A 264 -7.01 -21.49 15.43
C ASP A 264 -7.12 -21.10 13.95
N LEU A 265 -6.89 -22.03 13.03
CA LEU A 265 -7.09 -21.79 11.58
C LEU A 265 -8.56 -21.46 11.26
N TRP A 266 -9.51 -22.05 11.99
CA TRP A 266 -10.93 -21.74 11.82
C TRP A 266 -11.27 -20.27 12.16
N ARG A 267 -10.76 -19.77 13.28
CA ARG A 267 -10.95 -18.37 13.68
C ARG A 267 -10.16 -17.41 12.79
N ASP A 268 -8.88 -17.69 12.58
CA ASP A 268 -7.97 -16.84 11.82
C ASP A 268 -8.34 -16.72 10.34
N SER A 269 -9.05 -17.68 9.77
CA SER A 269 -9.54 -17.60 8.38
C SER A 269 -10.78 -16.70 8.22
N GLY A 270 -11.43 -16.31 9.32
CA GLY A 270 -12.70 -15.58 9.28
C GLY A 270 -13.90 -16.41 8.78
N LEU A 271 -13.73 -17.72 8.59
CA LEU A 271 -14.80 -18.63 8.15
C LEU A 271 -15.85 -18.90 9.23
N GLY A 272 -15.49 -18.72 10.50
CA GLY A 272 -16.37 -19.00 11.61
C GLY A 272 -15.80 -18.64 12.98
N THR A 273 -16.54 -19.01 14.02
CA THR A 273 -16.18 -18.75 15.43
C THR A 273 -16.28 -20.01 16.28
N ILE A 274 -15.80 -19.96 17.51
CA ILE A 274 -16.01 -21.00 18.53
C ILE A 274 -17.08 -20.51 19.50
N ASN A 275 -18.16 -21.28 19.68
CA ASN A 275 -19.23 -20.91 20.59
C ASN A 275 -18.89 -21.22 22.07
N ARG A 276 -19.73 -20.73 22.99
CA ARG A 276 -19.58 -20.94 24.47
C ARG A 276 -19.55 -22.42 24.91
N ARG A 277 -19.85 -23.37 24.02
CA ARG A 277 -19.79 -24.83 24.26
C ARG A 277 -18.58 -25.50 23.60
N GLY A 278 -17.59 -24.72 23.15
CA GLY A 278 -16.37 -25.23 22.52
C GLY A 278 -16.62 -25.89 21.15
N ARG A 279 -17.62 -25.42 20.39
CA ARG A 279 -17.90 -25.95 19.05
C ARG A 279 -17.71 -24.87 17.99
N GLN A 280 -17.04 -25.24 16.90
CA GLN A 280 -16.97 -24.45 15.68
C GLN A 280 -18.38 -24.14 15.14
N GLN A 281 -18.58 -22.90 14.68
CA GLN A 281 -19.78 -22.44 14.00
C GLN A 281 -19.44 -21.62 12.77
N ASP A 282 -20.19 -21.83 11.69
CA ASP A 282 -20.04 -21.12 10.41
C ASP A 282 -20.47 -19.65 10.54
N PHE A 283 -19.65 -18.73 10.00
CA PHE A 283 -19.96 -17.30 9.98
C PHE A 283 -21.11 -17.00 8.98
N PHE A 284 -20.99 -17.53 7.76
CA PHE A 284 -22.00 -17.35 6.71
C PHE A 284 -23.06 -18.43 6.82
N ARG A 285 -24.32 -18.03 6.96
CA ARG A 285 -25.48 -18.93 7.05
C ARG A 285 -26.67 -18.34 6.32
N GLY A 286 -27.32 -19.10 5.46
CA GLY A 286 -28.46 -18.67 4.64
C GLY A 286 -28.12 -17.59 3.60
N ARG A 287 -26.88 -17.59 3.07
CA ARG A 287 -26.32 -16.46 2.31
C ARG A 287 -25.86 -16.85 0.91
N VAL A 288 -26.05 -15.97 -0.06
CA VAL A 288 -25.19 -15.92 -1.24
C VAL A 288 -23.83 -15.39 -0.79
N VAL A 289 -22.77 -16.05 -1.24
CA VAL A 289 -21.39 -15.75 -0.83
C VAL A 289 -20.62 -15.23 -2.04
N PHE A 290 -19.97 -14.08 -1.89
CA PHE A 290 -19.09 -13.46 -2.87
C PHE A 290 -17.65 -13.64 -2.38
N PRO A 291 -16.82 -14.50 -3.00
CA PRO A 291 -15.41 -14.62 -2.63
C PRO A 291 -14.65 -13.34 -2.95
N ILE A 292 -13.80 -12.93 -2.01
CA ILE A 292 -12.93 -11.76 -2.12
C ILE A 292 -11.51 -12.27 -2.36
N PHE A 293 -10.90 -11.78 -3.43
CA PHE A 293 -9.57 -12.16 -3.87
C PHE A 293 -8.56 -11.03 -3.65
N ASP A 294 -7.28 -11.39 -3.48
CA ASP A 294 -6.18 -10.45 -3.61
C ASP A 294 -5.94 -10.07 -5.09
N PRO A 295 -5.10 -9.07 -5.40
CA PRO A 295 -4.83 -8.66 -6.79
C PRO A 295 -4.16 -9.72 -7.68
N GLN A 296 -3.80 -10.88 -7.13
CA GLN A 296 -3.23 -12.03 -7.83
C GLN A 296 -4.24 -13.18 -7.99
N GLY A 297 -5.45 -13.06 -7.45
CA GLY A 297 -6.52 -14.05 -7.57
C GLY A 297 -6.53 -15.11 -6.46
N ALA A 298 -5.73 -14.97 -5.41
CA ALA A 298 -5.81 -15.86 -4.24
C ALA A 298 -7.01 -15.47 -3.36
N ALA A 299 -7.80 -16.44 -2.93
CA ALA A 299 -8.95 -16.18 -2.07
C ALA A 299 -8.48 -15.78 -0.66
N ILE A 300 -8.95 -14.62 -0.17
CA ILE A 300 -8.54 -14.04 1.12
C ILE A 300 -9.70 -13.80 2.09
N GLY A 301 -10.95 -13.75 1.60
CA GLY A 301 -12.13 -13.54 2.42
C GLY A 301 -13.42 -13.68 1.63
N PHE A 302 -14.53 -13.24 2.22
CA PHE A 302 -15.86 -13.36 1.63
C PHE A 302 -16.78 -12.21 2.06
N GLY A 303 -17.71 -11.83 1.20
CA GLY A 303 -18.92 -11.08 1.57
C GLY A 303 -20.16 -11.95 1.47
N GLY A 304 -21.15 -11.74 2.34
CA GLY A 304 -22.34 -12.60 2.45
C GLY A 304 -23.67 -11.85 2.42
N ARG A 305 -24.47 -12.07 1.36
CA ARG A 305 -25.82 -11.49 1.21
C ARG A 305 -26.89 -12.46 1.71
N LEU A 306 -27.69 -12.05 2.70
CA LEU A 306 -28.80 -12.84 3.22
C LEU A 306 -29.86 -13.07 2.14
N LEU A 307 -30.34 -14.31 2.03
CA LEU A 307 -31.42 -14.66 1.10
C LEU A 307 -32.77 -14.18 1.65
N PRO A 308 -33.67 -13.64 0.81
CA PRO A 308 -35.03 -13.29 1.24
C PRO A 308 -35.75 -14.51 1.84
N GLY A 309 -36.31 -14.36 3.05
CA GLY A 309 -36.96 -15.44 3.81
C GLY A 309 -36.00 -16.38 4.56
N SER A 310 -34.69 -16.08 4.60
CA SER A 310 -33.73 -16.70 5.52
C SER A 310 -33.39 -15.73 6.65
N GLY A 311 -33.23 -16.24 7.87
CA GLY A 311 -33.05 -15.43 9.08
C GLY A 311 -34.34 -15.14 9.85
N ASP A 312 -35.50 -15.12 9.18
CA ASP A 312 -36.82 -15.04 9.80
C ASP A 312 -37.22 -16.39 10.41
N ARG A 313 -36.60 -16.76 11.54
CA ARG A 313 -36.97 -17.97 12.29
C ARG A 313 -37.60 -17.62 13.63
N GLU A 314 -38.74 -18.25 13.89
CA GLU A 314 -39.23 -18.40 15.26
C GLU A 314 -38.27 -19.32 16.01
N ASP A 315 -37.68 -18.80 17.08
CA ASP A 315 -37.02 -19.61 18.10
C ASP A 315 -38.05 -20.61 18.68
N ALA A 316 -37.58 -21.73 19.25
CA ALA A 316 -38.46 -22.77 19.81
C ALA A 316 -39.35 -22.34 21.01
N GLY A 317 -39.37 -21.04 21.34
CA GLY A 317 -40.28 -20.38 22.28
C GLY A 317 -41.17 -19.30 21.63
N GLY A 318 -41.35 -19.30 20.31
CA GLY A 318 -42.28 -18.41 19.59
C GLY A 318 -41.84 -16.95 19.46
N ARG A 319 -40.53 -16.67 19.60
CA ARG A 319 -39.96 -15.35 19.30
C ARG A 319 -39.35 -15.37 17.92
N VAL A 320 -39.81 -14.48 17.03
CA VAL A 320 -39.12 -14.21 15.77
C VAL A 320 -37.77 -13.56 16.11
N SER A 321 -36.68 -14.24 15.79
CA SER A 321 -35.34 -13.65 15.85
C SER A 321 -35.27 -12.43 14.93
N ALA A 322 -34.63 -11.33 15.37
CA ALA A 322 -34.48 -10.14 14.53
C ALA A 322 -33.77 -10.49 13.21
N PRO A 323 -34.26 -10.02 12.04
CA PRO A 323 -33.71 -10.40 10.75
C PRO A 323 -32.24 -9.99 10.66
N GLY A 324 -31.38 -10.94 10.30
CA GLY A 324 -29.93 -10.71 10.23
C GLY A 324 -29.56 -9.66 9.18
N ALA A 325 -28.44 -8.96 9.40
CA ALA A 325 -27.99 -7.90 8.49
C ALA A 325 -27.94 -8.36 7.01
N LYS A 326 -28.49 -7.54 6.12
CA LYS A 326 -28.64 -7.80 4.68
C LYS A 326 -27.32 -8.24 4.05
N TYR A 327 -26.24 -7.49 4.26
CA TYR A 327 -24.88 -7.91 3.95
C TYR A 327 -24.08 -8.07 5.24
N VAL A 328 -23.13 -9.04 5.25
CA VAL A 328 -22.13 -9.21 6.30
C VAL A 328 -20.78 -9.51 5.69
N ASN A 329 -19.74 -8.95 6.30
CA ASN A 329 -18.33 -9.26 6.02
C ASN A 329 -17.67 -9.69 7.35
N PRO A 330 -16.68 -10.59 7.35
CA PRO A 330 -15.92 -10.95 8.54
C PRO A 330 -15.18 -9.74 9.12
N THR A 331 -14.76 -9.87 10.38
CA THR A 331 -13.75 -8.98 10.97
C THR A 331 -12.42 -9.11 10.23
N ALA A 332 -11.48 -8.19 10.47
CA ALA A 332 -10.14 -8.28 9.92
C ALA A 332 -9.47 -9.62 10.30
N THR A 333 -8.73 -10.20 9.35
CA THR A 333 -7.98 -11.45 9.49
C THR A 333 -6.54 -11.25 9.02
N PRO A 334 -5.61 -12.19 9.24
CA PRO A 334 -4.27 -12.12 8.66
C PRO A 334 -4.25 -12.04 7.12
N LEU A 335 -5.33 -12.44 6.43
CA LEU A 335 -5.46 -12.38 4.97
C LEU A 335 -6.28 -11.19 4.46
N TYR A 336 -7.28 -10.75 5.23
CA TYR A 336 -8.31 -9.81 4.77
C TYR A 336 -8.45 -8.61 5.70
N ASP A 337 -8.33 -7.42 5.12
CA ASP A 337 -8.60 -6.14 5.77
C ASP A 337 -9.51 -5.31 4.86
N LYS A 338 -10.73 -5.04 5.34
CA LYS A 338 -11.74 -4.26 4.61
C LYS A 338 -11.25 -2.86 4.21
N SER A 339 -10.30 -2.29 4.96
CA SER A 339 -9.75 -0.96 4.70
C SER A 339 -8.68 -0.92 3.60
N ARG A 340 -8.22 -2.09 3.14
CA ARG A 340 -7.12 -2.23 2.16
C ARG A 340 -7.49 -3.07 0.94
N VAL A 341 -8.58 -3.82 1.02
CA VAL A 341 -9.03 -4.76 -0.02
C VAL A 341 -10.22 -4.21 -0.82
N LEU A 342 -10.13 -4.32 -2.13
CA LEU A 342 -11.18 -3.96 -3.09
C LEU A 342 -11.67 -5.22 -3.81
N TYR A 343 -12.96 -5.51 -3.71
CA TYR A 343 -13.61 -6.55 -4.52
C TYR A 343 -13.57 -6.14 -6.00
N GLY A 344 -13.44 -7.09 -6.90
CA GLY A 344 -13.35 -6.83 -8.35
C GLY A 344 -11.92 -6.74 -8.88
N LEU A 345 -10.95 -6.30 -8.06
CA LEU A 345 -9.62 -5.88 -8.53
C LEU A 345 -8.82 -6.97 -9.25
N ASN A 346 -8.94 -8.23 -8.83
CA ASN A 346 -8.29 -9.38 -9.48
C ASN A 346 -8.76 -9.60 -10.92
N TRP A 347 -10.02 -9.29 -11.24
CA TRP A 347 -10.55 -9.33 -12.61
C TRP A 347 -10.31 -8.00 -13.33
N ALA A 348 -10.44 -6.87 -12.62
CA ALA A 348 -10.41 -5.53 -13.20
C ALA A 348 -9.01 -4.98 -13.52
N LYS A 349 -7.94 -5.53 -12.91
CA LYS A 349 -6.56 -5.00 -13.00
C LYS A 349 -6.12 -4.70 -14.44
N ALA A 350 -6.36 -5.62 -15.37
CA ALA A 350 -5.94 -5.46 -16.77
C ALA A 350 -6.65 -4.28 -17.45
N ASP A 351 -7.96 -4.14 -17.26
CA ASP A 351 -8.76 -3.09 -17.88
C ASP A 351 -8.60 -1.72 -17.21
N ILE A 352 -8.33 -1.69 -15.91
CA ILE A 352 -7.92 -0.47 -15.19
C ILE A 352 -6.61 0.07 -15.79
N VAL A 353 -5.59 -0.79 -15.96
CA VAL A 353 -4.30 -0.40 -16.56
C VAL A 353 -4.48 0.01 -18.02
N ARG A 354 -5.21 -0.79 -18.82
CA ARG A 354 -5.49 -0.53 -20.24
C ARG A 354 -6.19 0.81 -20.47
N ALA A 355 -7.09 1.20 -19.58
CA ALA A 355 -7.86 2.44 -19.70
C ALA A 355 -7.33 3.60 -18.85
N GLN A 356 -6.29 3.37 -18.03
CA GLN A 356 -5.73 4.32 -17.05
C GLN A 356 -6.78 4.91 -16.09
N GLU A 357 -7.85 4.15 -15.82
CA GLU A 357 -9.04 4.61 -15.11
C GLU A 357 -9.71 3.47 -14.35
N ALA A 358 -10.08 3.68 -13.09
CA ALA A 358 -10.82 2.72 -12.26
C ALA A 358 -12.18 3.28 -11.86
N VAL A 359 -13.23 2.46 -11.94
CA VAL A 359 -14.57 2.79 -11.43
C VAL A 359 -14.73 2.19 -10.04
N VAL A 360 -15.10 3.00 -9.04
CA VAL A 360 -15.21 2.61 -7.63
C VAL A 360 -16.66 2.71 -7.17
N CYS A 361 -17.22 1.61 -6.68
CA CYS A 361 -18.61 1.50 -6.21
C CYS A 361 -18.69 0.86 -4.80
N GLU A 362 -19.89 0.69 -4.26
CA GLU A 362 -20.10 0.17 -2.89
C GLU A 362 -20.41 -1.33 -2.83
N GLY A 363 -21.09 -1.87 -3.84
CA GLY A 363 -21.63 -3.24 -3.83
C GLY A 363 -20.88 -4.22 -4.71
N TYR A 364 -20.80 -5.48 -4.24
CA TYR A 364 -20.33 -6.62 -5.05
C TYR A 364 -21.15 -6.80 -6.34
N THR A 365 -22.45 -6.54 -6.27
CA THR A 365 -23.37 -6.59 -7.42
C THR A 365 -23.13 -5.47 -8.41
N ASP A 366 -22.66 -4.31 -7.96
CA ASP A 366 -22.44 -3.13 -8.81
C ASP A 366 -21.23 -3.37 -9.73
N VAL A 367 -20.16 -3.97 -9.19
CA VAL A 367 -19.03 -4.48 -9.98
C VAL A 367 -19.53 -5.46 -11.04
N ILE A 368 -20.35 -6.44 -10.68
CA ILE A 368 -20.84 -7.43 -11.66
C ILE A 368 -21.72 -6.75 -12.73
N GLY A 369 -22.56 -5.78 -12.35
CA GLY A 369 -23.35 -4.95 -13.27
C GLY A 369 -22.49 -4.15 -14.25
N PHE A 370 -21.44 -3.47 -13.76
CA PHE A 370 -20.47 -2.80 -14.64
C PHE A 370 -19.79 -3.77 -15.61
N PHE A 371 -19.40 -4.96 -15.16
CA PHE A 371 -18.81 -5.98 -16.01
C PHE A 371 -19.81 -6.49 -17.07
N ALA A 372 -21.07 -6.75 -16.70
CA ALA A 372 -22.13 -7.13 -17.64
C ALA A 372 -22.42 -6.02 -18.68
N ALA A 373 -22.24 -4.74 -18.31
CA ALA A 373 -22.30 -3.60 -19.22
C ALA A 373 -21.00 -3.39 -20.06
N GLY A 374 -19.98 -4.24 -19.91
CA GLY A 374 -18.69 -4.13 -20.63
C GLY A 374 -17.71 -3.12 -20.03
N VAL A 375 -17.96 -2.63 -18.82
CA VAL A 375 -17.08 -1.73 -18.06
C VAL A 375 -16.26 -2.54 -17.05
N GLU A 376 -15.40 -3.43 -17.56
CA GLU A 376 -14.65 -4.43 -16.76
C GLU A 376 -13.52 -3.84 -15.88
N ARG A 377 -13.55 -2.53 -15.63
CA ARG A 377 -12.59 -1.76 -14.80
C ARG A 377 -13.18 -1.31 -13.47
N ALA A 378 -14.26 -1.96 -13.03
CA ALA A 378 -14.98 -1.63 -11.81
C ALA A 378 -14.48 -2.43 -10.59
N VAL A 379 -14.46 -1.78 -9.44
CA VAL A 379 -14.11 -2.34 -8.13
C VAL A 379 -15.04 -1.82 -7.04
N ALA A 380 -15.20 -2.55 -5.95
CA ALA A 380 -16.02 -2.15 -4.81
C ALA A 380 -15.27 -2.20 -3.48
N THR A 381 -15.63 -1.30 -2.57
CA THR A 381 -15.20 -1.40 -1.17
C THR A 381 -15.93 -2.55 -0.47
N CYS A 382 -15.27 -3.20 0.50
CA CYS A 382 -15.86 -4.35 1.19
C CYS A 382 -16.72 -3.88 2.39
N GLY A 383 -17.81 -3.15 2.12
CA GLY A 383 -18.73 -2.64 3.14
C GLY A 383 -18.10 -1.60 4.07
N THR A 384 -17.35 -0.67 3.49
CA THR A 384 -16.69 0.44 4.19
C THR A 384 -16.62 1.67 3.29
N ALA A 385 -16.50 2.87 3.87
CA ALA A 385 -16.14 4.06 3.10
C ALA A 385 -14.77 3.87 2.44
N LEU A 386 -14.56 4.54 1.30
CA LEU A 386 -13.27 4.56 0.60
C LEU A 386 -12.17 5.13 1.52
N THR A 387 -11.05 4.43 1.56
CA THR A 387 -9.88 4.73 2.42
C THR A 387 -8.70 5.24 1.60
N GLU A 388 -7.70 5.80 2.28
CA GLU A 388 -6.44 6.17 1.65
C GLU A 388 -5.67 4.95 1.13
N ASP A 389 -5.71 3.80 1.82
CA ASP A 389 -5.04 2.58 1.36
C ASP A 389 -5.68 2.01 0.08
N HIS A 390 -7.01 2.11 -0.08
CA HIS A 390 -7.69 1.77 -1.34
C HIS A 390 -7.23 2.69 -2.48
N VAL A 391 -7.12 4.00 -2.21
CA VAL A 391 -6.62 4.97 -3.20
C VAL A 391 -5.16 4.68 -3.55
N ARG A 392 -4.29 4.45 -2.57
CA ARG A 392 -2.87 4.09 -2.74
C ARG A 392 -2.65 2.74 -3.42
N LEU A 393 -3.65 1.85 -3.38
CA LEU A 393 -3.66 0.60 -4.16
C LEU A 393 -4.02 0.88 -5.62
N LEU A 394 -5.05 1.68 -5.88
CA LEU A 394 -5.52 2.01 -7.24
C LEU A 394 -4.57 2.93 -8.01
N THR A 395 -3.87 3.84 -7.33
CA THR A 395 -2.88 4.76 -7.96
C THR A 395 -1.69 4.05 -8.61
N ARG A 396 -1.47 2.77 -8.28
CA ARG A 396 -0.48 1.88 -8.92
C ARG A 396 -0.90 1.46 -10.33
N PHE A 397 -2.19 1.57 -10.66
CA PHE A 397 -2.77 1.04 -11.89
C PHE A 397 -3.44 2.12 -12.76
N ALA A 398 -3.96 3.19 -12.14
CA ALA A 398 -4.66 4.28 -12.81
C ALA A 398 -4.48 5.61 -12.08
N LYS A 399 -4.43 6.71 -12.86
CA LYS A 399 -4.44 8.09 -12.34
C LYS A 399 -5.82 8.74 -12.30
N ARG A 400 -6.85 8.08 -12.83
CA ARG A 400 -8.23 8.58 -12.79
C ARG A 400 -9.14 7.64 -12.04
N LEU A 401 -9.92 8.18 -11.10
CA LEU A 401 -10.88 7.44 -10.28
C LEU A 401 -12.29 7.96 -10.52
N LEU A 402 -13.20 7.08 -10.92
CA LEU A 402 -14.61 7.36 -11.17
C LEU A 402 -15.45 6.81 -10.02
N LEU A 403 -15.99 7.70 -9.20
CA LEU A 403 -16.83 7.35 -8.06
C LEU A 403 -18.26 7.09 -8.56
N ALA A 404 -18.71 5.85 -8.44
CA ALA A 404 -20.08 5.41 -8.68
C ALA A 404 -20.72 5.00 -7.35
N PHE A 405 -20.88 6.00 -6.47
CA PHE A 405 -21.52 5.88 -5.16
C PHE A 405 -22.93 6.47 -5.19
N ASP A 406 -23.80 6.01 -4.29
CA ASP A 406 -25.13 6.61 -4.15
C ASP A 406 -24.98 8.09 -3.77
N ALA A 407 -25.84 8.93 -4.36
CA ALA A 407 -25.60 10.37 -4.39
C ALA A 407 -25.59 11.04 -2.99
N ASP A 408 -26.13 10.40 -1.96
CA ASP A 408 -26.63 11.13 -0.77
C ASP A 408 -25.62 11.40 0.35
N GLY A 409 -24.41 10.81 0.30
CA GLY A 409 -23.53 10.72 1.49
C GLY A 409 -22.31 11.66 1.62
N ALA A 410 -21.91 12.42 0.58
CA ALA A 410 -20.61 13.09 0.56
C ALA A 410 -20.56 14.44 1.33
N GLY A 411 -20.49 14.39 2.66
CA GLY A 411 -20.27 15.56 3.53
C GLY A 411 -18.89 16.23 3.37
N GLN A 412 -18.69 17.42 3.96
CA GLN A 412 -17.46 18.22 3.77
C GLN A 412 -16.16 17.45 4.09
N ALA A 413 -16.13 16.69 5.19
CA ALA A 413 -14.97 15.87 5.59
C ALA A 413 -14.69 14.66 4.66
N ALA A 414 -15.62 14.30 3.76
CA ALA A 414 -15.32 13.38 2.67
C ALA A 414 -14.63 14.10 1.51
N ALA A 415 -15.13 15.29 1.15
CA ALA A 415 -14.57 16.10 0.07
C ALA A 415 -13.13 16.58 0.33
N GLU A 416 -12.80 16.98 1.57
CA GLU A 416 -11.44 17.38 1.93
C GLU A 416 -10.43 16.23 1.75
N ARG A 417 -10.82 14.99 2.06
CA ARG A 417 -10.00 13.80 1.79
C ARG A 417 -9.79 13.56 0.30
N PHE A 418 -10.81 13.74 -0.54
CA PHE A 418 -10.64 13.65 -1.99
C PHE A 418 -9.65 14.69 -2.52
N HIS A 419 -9.75 15.95 -2.10
CA HIS A 419 -8.81 17.00 -2.49
C HIS A 419 -7.38 16.76 -1.96
N GLN A 420 -7.23 16.19 -0.77
CA GLN A 420 -5.95 15.74 -0.25
C GLN A 420 -5.36 14.62 -1.13
N TRP A 421 -6.18 13.66 -1.56
CA TRP A 421 -5.75 12.57 -2.44
C TRP A 421 -5.42 13.04 -3.86
N GLU A 422 -6.21 13.96 -4.44
CA GLU A 422 -5.90 14.64 -5.71
C GLU A 422 -4.50 15.26 -5.67
N ARG A 423 -4.18 16.00 -4.60
CA ARG A 423 -2.86 16.63 -4.44
C ARG A 423 -1.72 15.66 -4.12
N THR A 424 -1.93 14.70 -3.22
CA THR A 424 -0.89 13.78 -2.75
C THR A 424 -0.54 12.73 -3.80
N TYR A 425 -1.51 12.28 -4.60
CA TYR A 425 -1.34 11.17 -5.52
C TYR A 425 -1.45 11.55 -7.00
N ASP A 426 -1.61 12.84 -7.33
CA ASP A 426 -1.83 13.35 -8.70
C ASP A 426 -2.97 12.59 -9.39
N LEU A 427 -4.18 12.76 -8.85
CA LEU A 427 -5.38 12.03 -9.25
C LEU A 427 -6.43 12.94 -9.90
N ASP A 428 -7.04 12.44 -10.98
CA ASP A 428 -8.27 12.98 -11.60
C ASP A 428 -9.48 12.26 -10.98
N VAL A 429 -10.15 12.88 -9.99
CA VAL A 429 -11.33 12.29 -9.33
C VAL A 429 -12.61 12.80 -9.97
N ARG A 430 -13.46 11.86 -10.39
CA ARG A 430 -14.71 12.11 -11.10
C ARG A 430 -15.88 11.37 -10.46
N VAL A 431 -17.09 11.78 -10.80
CA VAL A 431 -18.33 11.15 -10.34
C VAL A 431 -19.12 10.65 -11.54
N VAL A 432 -19.52 9.38 -11.48
CA VAL A 432 -20.46 8.75 -12.42
C VAL A 432 -21.86 9.16 -11.96
N VAL A 433 -22.54 9.99 -12.75
CA VAL A 433 -23.89 10.46 -12.40
C VAL A 433 -24.91 9.48 -12.96
N LEU A 434 -25.55 8.71 -12.07
CA LEU A 434 -26.60 7.77 -12.43
C LEU A 434 -27.97 8.47 -12.47
N PRO A 435 -28.94 7.96 -13.25
CA PRO A 435 -30.34 8.36 -13.16
C PRO A 435 -30.90 8.20 -11.74
N GLU A 436 -31.81 9.10 -11.36
CA GLU A 436 -32.43 9.11 -10.03
C GLU A 436 -33.11 7.77 -9.70
N GLY A 437 -32.83 7.23 -8.51
CA GLY A 437 -33.36 5.94 -8.05
C GLY A 437 -32.76 4.70 -8.72
N SER A 438 -31.65 4.81 -9.47
CA SER A 438 -30.95 3.66 -10.05
C SER A 438 -29.57 3.41 -9.42
N ASP A 439 -29.29 2.14 -9.08
CA ASP A 439 -27.95 1.64 -8.74
C ASP A 439 -27.25 1.07 -10.00
N PRO A 440 -25.91 0.91 -10.04
CA PRO A 440 -25.22 0.40 -11.22
C PRO A 440 -25.69 -1.01 -11.64
N ASP A 441 -25.98 -1.87 -10.67
CA ASP A 441 -26.52 -3.22 -10.87
C ASP A 441 -27.88 -3.23 -11.58
N THR A 442 -28.77 -2.27 -11.27
CA THR A 442 -30.08 -2.14 -11.92
C THR A 442 -29.97 -1.45 -13.26
N LEU A 443 -29.17 -0.39 -13.37
CA LEU A 443 -28.97 0.29 -14.65
C LEU A 443 -28.30 -0.63 -15.68
N ALA A 444 -27.34 -1.46 -15.27
CA ALA A 444 -26.74 -2.49 -16.14
C ALA A 444 -27.77 -3.46 -16.74
N ARG A 445 -28.87 -3.75 -16.02
CA ARG A 445 -29.94 -4.63 -16.50
C ARG A 445 -30.97 -3.91 -17.37
N SER A 446 -31.34 -2.68 -17.03
CA SER A 446 -32.40 -1.94 -17.72
C SER A 446 -31.90 -1.16 -18.94
N ASP A 447 -30.72 -0.52 -18.83
CA ASP A 447 -30.06 0.21 -19.90
C ASP A 447 -28.53 0.22 -19.69
N PRO A 448 -27.82 -0.87 -20.07
CA PRO A 448 -26.36 -0.94 -19.97
C PRO A 448 -25.64 0.10 -20.86
N GLU A 449 -26.31 0.67 -21.86
CA GLU A 449 -25.74 1.75 -22.68
C GLU A 449 -25.78 3.09 -21.93
N ALA A 450 -26.85 3.38 -21.17
CA ALA A 450 -26.87 4.50 -20.24
C ALA A 450 -25.79 4.38 -19.15
N LEU A 451 -25.53 3.17 -18.63
CA LEU A 451 -24.45 2.96 -17.66
C LEU A 451 -23.07 3.22 -18.29
N ARG A 452 -22.80 2.72 -19.51
CA ARG A 452 -21.57 3.04 -20.26
C ARG A 452 -21.42 4.54 -20.51
N ARG A 453 -22.51 5.22 -20.88
CA ARG A 453 -22.52 6.66 -21.12
C ARG A 453 -22.26 7.46 -19.85
N ALA A 454 -22.88 7.12 -18.73
CA ALA A 454 -22.64 7.77 -17.44
C ALA A 454 -21.17 7.66 -16.99
N VAL A 455 -20.49 6.56 -17.31
CA VAL A 455 -19.05 6.38 -17.09
C VAL A 455 -18.22 7.25 -18.04
N ALA A 456 -18.56 7.29 -19.34
CA ALA A 456 -17.86 8.11 -20.33
C ALA A 456 -18.03 9.63 -20.10
N GLU A 457 -19.18 10.04 -19.60
CA GLU A 457 -19.55 11.44 -19.30
C GLU A 457 -19.26 11.83 -17.84
N ALA A 458 -18.51 11.01 -17.10
CA ALA A 458 -18.21 11.24 -15.68
C ALA A 458 -17.60 12.62 -15.44
N VAL A 459 -18.20 13.36 -14.49
CA VAL A 459 -17.92 14.78 -14.25
C VAL A 459 -16.85 14.96 -13.16
N PRO A 460 -15.98 15.99 -13.24
CA PRO A 460 -15.02 16.30 -12.17
C PRO A 460 -15.70 16.46 -10.81
N PHE A 461 -15.07 15.97 -9.74
CA PHE A 461 -15.66 15.94 -8.40
C PHE A 461 -16.12 17.32 -7.89
N LEU A 462 -15.30 18.37 -8.09
CA LEU A 462 -15.70 19.75 -7.76
C LEU A 462 -16.93 20.20 -8.56
N LYS A 463 -16.98 19.92 -9.87
CA LYS A 463 -18.11 20.28 -10.74
C LYS A 463 -19.40 19.58 -10.31
N PHE A 464 -19.31 18.31 -9.92
CA PHE A 464 -20.45 17.57 -9.37
C PHE A 464 -21.00 18.24 -8.10
N ARG A 465 -20.13 18.57 -7.14
CA ARG A 465 -20.55 19.24 -5.89
C ARG A 465 -21.20 20.60 -6.13
N LEU A 466 -20.63 21.42 -7.02
CA LEU A 466 -21.22 22.70 -7.43
C LEU A 466 -22.58 22.48 -8.13
N GLY A 467 -22.67 21.46 -8.99
CA GLY A 467 -23.91 21.04 -9.66
C GLY A 467 -25.07 20.78 -8.67
N ARG A 468 -24.81 20.08 -7.56
CA ARG A 468 -25.85 19.82 -6.54
C ARG A 468 -26.36 21.10 -5.87
N ILE A 469 -25.48 22.07 -5.61
CA ILE A 469 -25.88 23.39 -5.07
C ILE A 469 -26.80 24.11 -6.05
N TRP A 470 -26.47 24.08 -7.35
CA TRP A 470 -27.32 24.70 -8.38
C TRP A 470 -28.67 24.00 -8.55
N SER A 471 -28.74 22.67 -8.40
CA SER A 471 -29.98 21.90 -8.51
C SER A 471 -30.91 22.07 -7.30
N ALA A 472 -30.36 22.33 -6.11
CA ALA A 472 -31.14 22.54 -4.88
C ALA A 472 -31.58 23.99 -4.66
N ALA A 473 -31.09 24.95 -5.46
CA ALA A 473 -31.33 26.38 -5.27
C ALA A 473 -32.44 26.93 -6.17
N ASP A 474 -33.29 27.79 -5.61
CA ASP A 474 -34.07 28.72 -6.42
C ASP A 474 -33.13 29.78 -7.05
N LEU A 475 -32.99 29.75 -8.38
CA LEU A 475 -32.19 30.73 -9.12
C LEU A 475 -33.04 31.84 -9.75
N SER A 476 -34.37 31.84 -9.54
CA SER A 476 -35.27 32.89 -10.04
C SER A 476 -35.15 34.18 -9.21
N SER A 477 -35.12 34.07 -7.88
CA SER A 477 -34.93 35.19 -6.96
C SER A 477 -33.47 35.69 -6.93
N VAL A 478 -33.28 36.97 -6.57
CA VAL A 478 -31.94 37.57 -6.40
C VAL A 478 -31.27 36.97 -5.16
N GLU A 479 -32.04 36.82 -4.09
CA GLU A 479 -31.64 36.26 -2.80
C GLU A 479 -31.29 34.78 -2.92
N GLY A 480 -32.02 34.02 -3.74
CA GLY A 480 -31.73 32.62 -4.05
C GLY A 480 -30.40 32.45 -4.79
N ARG A 481 -30.14 33.25 -5.83
CA ARG A 481 -28.83 33.27 -6.51
C ARG A 481 -27.69 33.69 -5.58
N ALA A 482 -27.91 34.68 -4.71
CA ALA A 482 -26.91 35.13 -3.74
C ALA A 482 -26.57 34.04 -2.71
N ARG A 483 -27.58 33.34 -2.16
CA ARG A 483 -27.36 32.18 -1.27
C ARG A 483 -26.63 31.03 -1.97
N ALA A 484 -27.02 30.70 -3.20
CA ALA A 484 -26.38 29.65 -4.00
C ALA A 484 -24.91 29.97 -4.30
N ALA A 485 -24.60 31.20 -4.70
CA ALA A 485 -23.22 31.66 -4.87
C ALA A 485 -22.42 31.60 -3.56
N GLY A 486 -23.04 32.01 -2.44
CA GLY A 486 -22.45 31.93 -1.11
C GLY A 486 -22.05 30.51 -0.71
N ALA A 487 -22.91 29.52 -0.95
CA ALA A 487 -22.62 28.11 -0.69
C ALA A 487 -21.60 27.53 -1.69
N ALA A 488 -21.68 27.91 -2.97
CA ALA A 488 -20.71 27.52 -3.99
C ALA A 488 -19.29 27.97 -3.65
N LEU A 489 -19.13 29.18 -3.09
CA LEU A 489 -17.84 29.69 -2.62
C LEU A 489 -17.26 28.91 -1.43
N GLU A 490 -18.08 28.30 -0.56
CA GLU A 490 -17.59 27.43 0.52
C GLU A 490 -16.99 26.15 -0.04
N VAL A 491 -17.66 25.55 -1.02
CA VAL A 491 -17.18 24.37 -1.74
C VAL A 491 -15.92 24.67 -2.54
N LEU A 492 -15.87 25.83 -3.20
CA LEU A 492 -14.72 26.29 -3.97
C LEU A 492 -13.49 26.55 -3.09
N ALA A 493 -13.68 27.15 -1.91
CA ALA A 493 -12.58 27.51 -1.01
C ALA A 493 -11.76 26.30 -0.54
N ALA A 494 -12.37 25.12 -0.45
CA ALA A 494 -11.72 23.88 -0.05
C ALA A 494 -10.82 23.25 -1.16
N HIS A 495 -10.89 23.71 -2.41
CA HIS A 495 -10.07 23.16 -3.49
C HIS A 495 -8.62 23.70 -3.41
N PRO A 496 -7.59 22.84 -3.42
CA PRO A 496 -6.22 23.25 -3.14
C PRO A 496 -5.62 24.11 -4.25
N ASP A 497 -5.91 23.78 -5.51
CA ASP A 497 -5.36 24.48 -6.68
C ASP A 497 -6.03 25.87 -6.84
N PRO A 498 -5.25 26.99 -6.87
CA PRO A 498 -5.79 28.34 -7.06
C PRO A 498 -6.23 28.65 -8.50
N ILE A 499 -5.62 28.03 -9.52
CA ILE A 499 -5.99 28.21 -10.93
C ILE A 499 -7.34 27.55 -11.18
N VAL A 500 -7.54 26.32 -10.68
CA VAL A 500 -8.85 25.64 -10.74
C VAL A 500 -9.91 26.45 -10.00
N ARG A 501 -9.58 27.02 -8.83
CA ARG A 501 -10.51 27.90 -8.10
C ARG A 501 -10.92 29.13 -8.91
N GLU A 502 -9.97 29.80 -9.57
CA GLU A 502 -10.25 30.99 -10.38
C GLU A 502 -11.15 30.65 -11.59
N GLN A 503 -10.92 29.53 -12.27
CA GLN A 503 -11.78 29.09 -13.40
C GLN A 503 -13.23 28.81 -12.96
N TYR A 504 -13.43 28.04 -11.88
CA TYR A 504 -14.77 27.80 -11.36
C TYR A 504 -15.40 29.05 -10.74
N LEU A 505 -14.62 30.02 -10.25
CA LEU A 505 -15.14 31.32 -9.80
C LEU A 505 -15.83 32.07 -10.94
N PHE A 506 -15.27 32.06 -12.16
CA PHE A 506 -15.94 32.63 -13.33
C PHE A 506 -17.25 31.88 -13.70
N GLU A 507 -17.26 30.54 -13.62
CA GLU A 507 -18.51 29.77 -13.82
C GLU A 507 -19.59 30.13 -12.78
N ILE A 508 -19.20 30.27 -11.50
CA ILE A 508 -20.09 30.65 -10.39
C ILE A 508 -20.60 32.08 -10.58
N ALA A 509 -19.73 33.03 -10.93
CA ALA A 509 -20.08 34.42 -11.19
C ALA A 509 -21.13 34.55 -12.32
N ALA A 510 -20.86 33.91 -13.46
CA ALA A 510 -21.76 33.90 -14.61
C ALA A 510 -23.13 33.27 -14.27
N ARG A 511 -23.14 32.15 -13.53
CA ARG A 511 -24.38 31.45 -13.18
C ARG A 511 -25.20 32.16 -12.10
N ALA A 512 -24.54 32.80 -11.13
CA ALA A 512 -25.18 33.64 -10.12
C ALA A 512 -25.63 35.02 -10.65
N ARG A 513 -25.08 35.46 -11.80
CA ARG A 513 -25.21 36.82 -12.34
C ARG A 513 -24.66 37.88 -11.36
N VAL A 514 -23.50 37.57 -10.78
CA VAL A 514 -22.75 38.44 -9.87
C VAL A 514 -21.39 38.73 -10.51
N ASP A 515 -20.87 39.94 -10.31
CA ASP A 515 -19.55 40.31 -10.79
C ASP A 515 -18.45 39.41 -10.16
N ALA A 516 -17.46 39.02 -10.95
CA ALA A 516 -16.40 38.11 -10.51
C ALA A 516 -15.53 38.72 -9.40
N ASP A 517 -15.30 40.03 -9.41
CA ASP A 517 -14.44 40.71 -8.43
C ASP A 517 -15.11 40.75 -7.04
N VAL A 518 -16.45 40.86 -7.02
CA VAL A 518 -17.25 40.73 -5.78
C VAL A 518 -17.10 39.34 -5.17
N LEU A 519 -17.19 38.28 -5.99
CA LEU A 519 -17.01 36.91 -5.51
C LEU A 519 -15.56 36.62 -5.10
N ARG A 520 -14.56 37.15 -5.83
CA ARG A 520 -13.13 36.97 -5.52
C ARG A 520 -12.78 37.62 -4.18
N SER A 521 -13.35 38.79 -3.90
CA SER A 521 -13.24 39.47 -2.60
C SER A 521 -13.79 38.62 -1.44
N GLN A 522 -14.94 37.97 -1.64
CA GLN A 522 -15.52 37.06 -0.64
C GLN A 522 -14.70 35.77 -0.47
N LEU A 523 -14.16 35.20 -1.56
CA LEU A 523 -13.32 34.00 -1.52
C LEU A 523 -12.01 34.25 -0.76
N ALA A 524 -11.40 35.42 -0.94
CA ALA A 524 -10.21 35.83 -0.21
C ALA A 524 -10.47 35.95 1.31
N GLY A 525 -11.64 36.49 1.69
CA GLY A 525 -12.07 36.55 3.10
C GLY A 525 -12.26 35.17 3.74
N ARG A 526 -12.68 34.16 2.96
CA ARG A 526 -12.87 32.76 3.39
C ARG A 526 -11.58 31.92 3.37
N SER A 527 -10.56 32.35 2.62
CA SER A 527 -9.30 31.61 2.44
C SER A 527 -8.22 31.97 3.46
N ARG A 528 -8.42 33.00 4.30
CA ARG A 528 -7.55 33.23 5.46
C ARG A 528 -7.85 32.16 6.51
N PRO A 529 -6.83 31.48 7.08
CA PRO A 529 -7.03 30.72 8.30
C PRO A 529 -7.56 31.69 9.36
N THR A 530 -8.79 31.48 9.82
CA THR A 530 -9.29 32.20 10.99
C THR A 530 -8.46 31.77 12.18
N ALA A 531 -7.50 32.62 12.56
CA ALA A 531 -6.89 32.57 13.87
C ALA A 531 -8.04 32.55 14.89
N ALA A 532 -8.09 31.48 15.70
CA ALA A 532 -9.20 31.26 16.61
C ALA A 532 -9.40 32.49 17.52
N PRO A 533 -10.60 33.08 17.60
CA PRO A 533 -10.82 34.24 18.46
C PRO A 533 -10.64 33.84 19.93
N SER A 534 -9.47 34.18 20.50
CA SER A 534 -9.20 34.08 21.93
C SER A 534 -9.99 35.19 22.66
N GLY A 535 -11.28 34.95 22.89
CA GLY A 535 -12.24 35.96 23.33
C GLY A 535 -13.25 35.44 24.35
N ARG A 536 -12.85 35.50 25.63
CA ARG A 536 -13.62 35.18 26.84
C ARG A 536 -15.14 35.44 26.74
N SER A 537 -15.94 34.42 27.08
CA SER A 537 -17.20 34.58 27.80
C SER A 537 -17.54 33.30 28.56
N ARG A 538 -17.64 33.40 29.90
CA ARG A 538 -18.29 32.39 30.74
C ARG A 538 -19.79 32.64 30.72
N PRO A 539 -20.63 31.61 30.52
CA PRO A 539 -21.97 31.58 31.09
C PRO A 539 -21.96 30.86 32.44
N ASP A 540 -22.90 31.26 33.29
CA ASP A 540 -23.07 30.84 34.68
C ASP A 540 -23.77 29.47 34.81
N ARG A 541 -23.74 28.87 36.00
CA ARG A 541 -24.52 27.67 36.33
C ARG A 541 -25.87 28.07 36.95
N SER A 542 -26.98 27.71 36.33
CA SER A 542 -28.28 27.63 37.02
C SER A 542 -29.21 26.59 36.37
N ASP A 543 -29.48 25.56 37.15
CA ASP A 543 -30.56 24.55 37.20
C ASP A 543 -31.83 24.57 36.28
N PRO A 544 -32.62 23.48 36.27
CA PRO A 544 -33.28 22.99 35.05
C PRO A 544 -34.81 23.13 35.04
N GLY A 545 -35.41 23.08 33.83
CA GLY A 545 -36.84 22.86 33.68
C GLY A 545 -37.39 23.06 32.25
N ALA A 546 -38.47 22.35 31.95
CA ALA A 546 -39.34 22.47 30.77
C ALA A 546 -38.74 22.11 29.39
N ALA A 547 -38.98 20.87 28.96
CA ALA A 547 -39.04 20.48 27.54
C ALA A 547 -40.51 20.48 27.05
N PRO A 548 -40.76 20.74 25.76
CA PRO A 548 -41.92 20.23 25.04
C PRO A 548 -41.56 18.98 24.23
N SER A 549 -42.47 18.03 24.15
CA SER A 549 -42.28 16.69 23.57
C SER A 549 -42.69 16.60 22.10
N HIS A 550 -41.89 15.88 21.29
CA HIS A 550 -42.36 15.16 20.10
C HIS A 550 -41.78 13.73 20.10
N GLY A 551 -42.47 12.81 19.41
CA GLY A 551 -42.42 11.36 19.64
C GLY A 551 -41.24 10.58 19.04
N PRO A 552 -41.22 9.25 19.23
CA PRO A 552 -40.04 8.42 19.04
C PRO A 552 -39.94 7.78 17.65
N ASP A 553 -38.70 7.66 17.15
CA ASP A 553 -38.29 6.61 16.21
C ASP A 553 -36.82 6.22 16.51
N ASP A 554 -36.53 4.93 16.32
CA ASP A 554 -35.39 4.20 16.90
C ASP A 554 -33.98 4.68 16.51
N ASP A 555 -33.15 4.97 17.52
CA ASP A 555 -31.70 5.18 17.39
C ASP A 555 -30.94 4.04 18.11
N PRO A 556 -30.32 3.09 17.39
CA PRO A 556 -29.74 1.88 17.99
C PRO A 556 -28.42 2.14 18.72
N ALA A 557 -28.35 1.75 19.99
CA ALA A 557 -27.26 2.03 20.91
C ALA A 557 -25.90 1.35 20.58
N TRP A 558 -25.12 1.95 19.66
CA TRP A 558 -23.70 1.62 19.45
C TRP A 558 -22.74 2.82 19.51
N ALA A 559 -23.24 4.05 19.67
CA ALA A 559 -22.45 5.29 19.59
C ALA A 559 -21.54 5.62 20.81
N SER A 560 -21.47 4.74 21.83
CA SER A 560 -20.88 5.07 23.15
C SER A 560 -19.62 4.30 23.56
N LEU A 561 -19.07 3.44 22.68
CA LEU A 561 -17.85 2.67 22.95
C LEU A 561 -16.93 2.63 21.72
N GLU A 562 -16.19 3.72 21.51
CA GLU A 562 -14.80 3.77 20.97
C GLU A 562 -14.35 5.22 20.72
N ARG A 563 -13.99 5.92 21.80
CA ARG A 563 -13.15 7.13 21.75
C ARG A 563 -11.96 6.98 22.69
N ARG A 564 -10.95 6.24 22.24
CA ARG A 564 -9.55 6.49 22.60
C ARG A 564 -8.83 6.91 21.32
N PRO A 565 -8.30 8.14 21.21
CA PRO A 565 -7.44 8.48 20.09
C PRO A 565 -6.20 7.57 20.15
N PRO A 566 -5.63 7.14 19.00
CA PRO A 566 -4.30 6.54 19.00
C PRO A 566 -3.30 7.55 19.59
N ALA A 567 -2.28 7.02 20.28
CA ALA A 567 -1.27 7.86 20.93
C ALA A 567 -0.67 8.85 19.92
N SER A 568 -0.56 10.11 20.32
CA SER A 568 0.08 11.14 19.51
C SER A 568 1.52 10.75 19.23
N ARG A 569 1.92 10.76 17.94
CA ARG A 569 3.33 10.76 17.53
C ARG A 569 4.09 11.82 18.34
N PRO A 570 5.34 11.57 18.76
CA PRO A 570 6.18 12.61 19.34
C PRO A 570 6.28 13.78 18.36
N ARG A 571 6.05 15.00 18.85
CA ARG A 571 6.28 16.23 18.08
C ARG A 571 7.78 16.53 18.12
N GLY A 572 8.43 16.72 16.97
CA GLY A 572 9.80 17.25 17.00
C GLY A 572 10.78 16.88 15.88
N VAL A 573 10.40 16.14 14.83
CA VAL A 573 11.29 15.98 13.67
C VAL A 573 10.99 17.07 12.64
N ALA A 574 11.93 17.99 12.46
CA ALA A 574 11.85 19.01 11.42
C ALA A 574 11.86 18.37 10.01
N PRO A 575 11.26 19.00 8.98
CA PRO A 575 11.39 18.52 7.61
C PRO A 575 12.87 18.50 7.21
N ILE A 576 13.32 17.36 6.69
CA ILE A 576 14.72 17.09 6.41
C ILE A 576 15.19 18.02 5.28
N SER A 577 16.23 18.82 5.54
CA SER A 577 16.77 19.76 4.54
C SER A 577 17.36 19.00 3.37
N ALA A 578 16.81 19.20 2.16
CA ALA A 578 17.30 18.57 0.94
C ALA A 578 18.77 18.95 0.66
N VAL A 579 19.17 20.19 0.96
CA VAL A 579 20.53 20.69 0.78
C VAL A 579 21.52 20.01 1.73
N GLU A 580 21.11 19.69 2.96
CA GLU A 580 21.94 18.91 3.90
C GLU A 580 22.08 17.45 3.45
N LEU A 581 21.09 16.87 2.75
CA LEU A 581 21.23 15.54 2.16
C LEU A 581 22.16 15.55 0.95
N ASP A 582 22.10 16.57 0.09
CA ASP A 582 23.05 16.75 -1.01
C ASP A 582 24.49 16.86 -0.46
N ALA A 583 24.67 17.57 0.67
CA ALA A 583 25.95 17.70 1.36
C ALA A 583 26.50 16.36 1.87
N LEU A 584 25.64 15.52 2.45
CA LEU A 584 26.02 14.17 2.86
C LEU A 584 26.33 13.26 1.66
N ARG A 585 25.67 13.42 0.52
CA ARG A 585 25.97 12.66 -0.72
C ARG A 585 27.35 13.02 -1.27
N VAL A 586 27.66 14.31 -1.46
CA VAL A 586 29.00 14.71 -1.95
C VAL A 586 30.10 14.34 -0.95
N THR A 587 29.82 14.38 0.36
CA THR A 587 30.73 13.87 1.41
C THR A 587 30.90 12.36 1.37
N ALA A 588 29.89 11.59 0.95
CA ALA A 588 29.99 10.13 0.81
C ALA A 588 30.76 9.72 -0.46
N GLU A 589 30.80 10.57 -1.48
CA GLU A 589 31.53 10.37 -2.73
C GLU A 589 33.02 10.73 -2.60
N ASP A 590 33.35 11.88 -2.01
CA ASP A 590 34.72 12.26 -1.65
C ASP A 590 34.76 13.02 -0.30
N PRO A 591 34.96 12.31 0.82
CA PRO A 591 35.04 12.95 2.14
C PRO A 591 36.18 13.94 2.28
N ALA A 592 37.30 13.72 1.57
CA ALA A 592 38.47 14.60 1.67
C ALA A 592 38.19 15.95 1.00
N ALA A 593 37.70 15.93 -0.25
CA ALA A 593 37.27 17.14 -0.95
C ALA A 593 36.11 17.85 -0.23
N ALA A 594 35.18 17.09 0.38
CA ALA A 594 34.12 17.66 1.18
C ALA A 594 34.64 18.44 2.39
N THR A 595 35.63 17.92 3.13
CA THR A 595 36.21 18.62 4.30
C THR A 595 37.02 19.89 3.97
N GLU A 596 37.33 20.17 2.70
CA GLU A 596 37.92 21.45 2.30
C GLU A 596 36.90 22.61 2.31
N TRP A 597 35.60 22.30 2.25
CA TRP A 597 34.50 23.26 2.11
C TRP A 597 33.40 23.12 3.17
N LEU A 598 33.14 21.91 3.66
CA LEU A 598 32.01 21.58 4.52
C LEU A 598 32.47 21.32 5.97
N ASP A 599 31.63 21.75 6.92
CA ASP A 599 31.83 21.55 8.35
C ASP A 599 30.50 21.22 9.04
N ALA A 600 30.55 20.50 10.16
CA ALA A 600 29.40 20.12 10.97
C ALA A 600 28.52 21.32 11.40
N VAL A 601 29.11 22.50 11.58
CA VAL A 601 28.38 23.74 11.94
C VAL A 601 27.41 24.21 10.86
N LEU A 602 27.60 23.81 9.60
CA LEU A 602 26.68 24.11 8.49
C LEU A 602 25.39 23.27 8.54
N PHE A 603 25.39 22.16 9.29
CA PHE A 603 24.25 21.27 9.41
C PHE A 603 23.35 21.69 10.57
N THR A 604 22.07 21.89 10.26
CA THR A 604 21.08 22.46 11.19
C THR A 604 20.14 21.43 11.78
N ALA A 605 20.04 20.23 11.18
CA ALA A 605 19.37 19.08 11.77
C ALA A 605 20.39 18.16 12.47
N GLY A 606 20.20 17.90 13.76
CA GLY A 606 21.09 17.05 14.57
C GLY A 606 21.45 15.69 13.94
N PRO A 607 20.48 14.90 13.41
CA PRO A 607 20.79 13.64 12.73
C PRO A 607 21.65 13.80 11.46
N ASN A 608 21.51 14.92 10.72
CA ASN A 608 22.34 15.19 9.54
C ASN A 608 23.75 15.64 9.93
N ARG A 609 23.87 16.48 10.98
CA ARG A 609 25.17 16.87 11.56
C ARG A 609 25.94 15.65 12.03
N ARG A 610 25.29 14.78 12.80
CA ARG A 610 25.88 13.54 13.31
C ARG A 610 26.25 12.56 12.19
N ALA A 611 25.42 12.46 11.15
CA ALA A 611 25.72 11.68 9.96
C ALA A 611 26.98 12.22 9.23
N PHE A 612 27.15 13.54 9.14
CA PHE A 612 28.33 14.16 8.53
C PHE A 612 29.60 13.88 9.33
N GLU A 613 29.57 14.11 10.65
CA GLU A 613 30.69 13.86 11.56
C GLU A 613 31.23 12.43 11.43
N VAL A 614 30.35 11.42 11.54
CA VAL A 614 30.76 10.01 11.52
C VAL A 614 31.17 9.56 10.11
N LEU A 615 30.56 10.13 9.06
CA LEU A 615 30.96 9.89 7.66
C LEU A 615 32.36 10.42 7.35
N VAL A 616 32.71 11.62 7.86
CA VAL A 616 34.04 12.21 7.76
C VAL A 616 35.06 11.40 8.59
N GLU A 617 34.74 11.06 9.84
CA GLU A 617 35.61 10.27 10.73
C GLU A 617 36.01 8.93 10.11
N HIS A 618 35.06 8.25 9.46
CA HIS A 618 35.26 6.90 8.93
C HIS A 618 35.66 6.88 7.44
N GLY A 619 35.62 8.02 6.74
CA GLY A 619 36.09 8.20 5.36
C GLY A 619 35.36 7.36 4.30
N ALA A 620 34.26 6.69 4.66
CA ALA A 620 33.46 5.88 3.76
C ALA A 620 32.09 5.56 4.38
N LEU A 621 31.05 5.57 3.55
CA LEU A 621 29.66 5.41 3.97
C LEU A 621 29.35 4.03 4.61
N GLY A 622 29.99 2.96 4.15
CA GLY A 622 29.82 1.61 4.75
C GLY A 622 30.29 1.55 6.21
N PRO A 623 31.57 1.82 6.50
CA PRO A 623 32.10 1.89 7.86
C PRO A 623 31.37 2.90 8.77
N ALA A 624 30.93 4.05 8.23
CA ALA A 624 30.14 5.03 8.99
C ALA A 624 28.77 4.46 9.42
N ILE A 625 28.06 3.77 8.52
CA ILE A 625 26.81 3.08 8.85
C ILE A 625 27.04 1.96 9.86
N GLU A 626 28.08 1.14 9.69
CA GLU A 626 28.44 0.07 10.62
C GLU A 626 28.75 0.62 12.03
N ARG A 627 29.42 1.78 12.12
CA ARG A 627 29.66 2.48 13.40
C ARG A 627 28.36 2.96 14.05
N LEU A 628 27.45 3.60 13.30
CA LEU A 628 26.19 4.10 13.85
C LEU A 628 25.20 2.97 14.22
N ALA A 629 25.28 1.83 13.52
CA ALA A 629 24.49 0.63 13.82
C ALA A 629 25.07 -0.23 14.96
N GLY A 630 26.27 0.08 15.46
CA GLY A 630 27.00 -0.74 16.44
C GLY A 630 26.48 -0.71 17.89
N GLY A 631 25.38 0.00 18.16
CA GLY A 631 24.73 0.04 19.47
C GLY A 631 23.82 -1.16 19.70
N GLU A 632 24.36 -2.29 20.17
CA GLU A 632 23.54 -3.39 20.71
C GLU A 632 23.01 -3.00 22.12
N GLY A 633 21.87 -2.29 22.14
CA GLY A 633 21.12 -1.90 23.33
C GLY A 633 19.62 -2.21 23.21
N ASP A 634 18.95 -2.39 24.34
CA ASP A 634 17.53 -2.82 24.44
C ASP A 634 16.52 -1.81 23.85
N ASP A 635 15.24 -2.23 23.82
CA ASP A 635 14.02 -1.53 23.38
C ASP A 635 14.18 0.00 23.10
N PRO A 636 13.93 0.50 21.87
CA PRO A 636 14.20 1.88 21.49
C PRO A 636 13.45 2.96 22.30
N ALA A 637 12.57 2.59 23.24
CA ALA A 637 12.02 3.49 24.26
C ALA A 637 13.00 3.87 25.39
N ASP A 638 14.00 3.02 25.71
CA ASP A 638 14.90 3.17 26.87
C ASP A 638 16.34 3.58 26.53
N GLY A 639 16.68 3.73 25.23
CA GLY A 639 17.99 4.18 24.76
C GLY A 639 18.37 5.59 25.19
N THR A 640 19.67 5.88 25.25
CA THR A 640 20.22 7.20 25.52
C THR A 640 19.97 8.17 24.35
N ALA A 641 20.01 9.47 24.62
CA ALA A 641 19.88 10.50 23.58
C ALA A 641 20.96 10.40 22.48
N GLU A 642 22.15 9.89 22.81
CA GLU A 642 23.22 9.64 21.85
C GLU A 642 22.92 8.42 20.96
N GLU A 643 22.41 7.33 21.53
CA GLU A 643 21.97 6.15 20.75
C GLU A 643 20.77 6.47 19.84
N HIS A 644 19.83 7.30 20.29
CA HIS A 644 18.74 7.79 19.45
C HIS A 644 19.24 8.71 18.31
N ALA A 645 20.27 9.52 18.57
CA ALA A 645 20.91 10.36 17.55
C ALA A 645 21.70 9.53 16.54
N ASP A 646 22.48 8.53 16.99
CA ASP A 646 23.23 7.60 16.13
C ASP A 646 22.27 6.77 15.25
N ALA A 647 21.15 6.27 15.81
CA ALA A 647 20.12 5.56 15.05
C ALA A 647 19.46 6.44 13.98
N ALA A 648 19.14 7.69 14.30
CA ALA A 648 18.59 8.64 13.34
C ALA A 648 19.61 9.02 12.25
N ALA A 649 20.89 9.15 12.60
CA ALA A 649 21.98 9.39 11.65
C ALA A 649 22.22 8.17 10.73
N ALA A 650 22.07 6.94 11.24
CA ALA A 650 22.14 5.72 10.43
C ALA A 650 21.05 5.69 9.36
N GLU A 651 19.81 6.05 9.71
CA GLU A 651 18.71 6.17 8.74
C GLU A 651 19.00 7.23 7.66
N VAL A 652 19.61 8.35 8.06
CA VAL A 652 20.05 9.40 7.12
C VAL A 652 21.13 8.87 6.16
N LEU A 653 22.18 8.22 6.65
CA LEU A 653 23.23 7.65 5.79
C LEU A 653 22.70 6.51 4.90
N HIS A 654 21.77 5.68 5.37
CA HIS A 654 21.11 4.67 4.55
C HIS A 654 20.32 5.26 3.37
N ARG A 655 19.72 6.45 3.52
CA ARG A 655 19.08 7.17 2.41
C ARG A 655 20.12 7.73 1.44
N VAL A 656 21.16 8.37 1.96
CA VAL A 656 22.30 8.91 1.18
C VAL A 656 22.97 7.82 0.33
N ALA A 657 23.04 6.58 0.83
CA ALA A 657 23.64 5.42 0.15
C ALA A 657 22.98 5.02 -1.19
N VAL A 658 21.75 5.47 -1.46
CA VAL A 658 20.89 4.99 -2.56
C VAL A 658 20.66 6.07 -3.62
N GLU A 659 21.04 7.31 -3.33
CA GLU A 659 20.76 8.52 -4.10
C GLU A 659 22.09 9.14 -4.55
N GLN A 660 22.20 9.59 -5.81
CA GLN A 660 23.41 10.28 -6.31
C GLN A 660 23.17 11.80 -6.40
N SER A 661 24.22 12.59 -6.26
CA SER A 661 24.19 14.05 -6.47
C SER A 661 24.86 14.41 -7.79
N ASP A 662 24.21 15.21 -8.63
CA ASP A 662 24.85 15.81 -9.81
C ASP A 662 25.52 17.17 -9.50
N ALA A 663 25.44 17.65 -8.24
CA ALA A 663 25.99 18.93 -7.79
C ALA A 663 27.40 18.78 -7.19
N THR A 664 28.28 19.75 -7.42
CA THR A 664 29.64 19.75 -6.84
C THR A 664 29.64 20.17 -5.37
N VAL A 665 30.74 19.87 -4.65
CA VAL A 665 30.92 20.25 -3.24
C VAL A 665 30.76 21.76 -3.05
N GLU A 666 31.31 22.57 -3.95
CA GLU A 666 31.27 24.03 -3.91
C GLU A 666 29.86 24.58 -4.14
N GLU A 667 29.08 23.98 -5.06
CA GLU A 667 27.69 24.35 -5.26
C GLU A 667 26.84 24.04 -4.01
N VAL A 668 27.07 22.89 -3.39
CA VAL A 668 26.35 22.47 -2.18
C VAL A 668 26.75 23.33 -0.99
N PHE A 669 28.03 23.66 -0.84
CA PHE A 669 28.54 24.62 0.15
C PHE A 669 27.83 25.97 0.05
N LEU A 670 27.75 26.56 -1.15
CA LEU A 670 27.07 27.85 -1.35
C LEU A 670 25.57 27.76 -0.99
N ARG A 671 24.89 26.66 -1.33
CA ARG A 671 23.48 26.43 -0.96
C ARG A 671 23.31 26.29 0.56
N LEU A 672 24.23 25.61 1.26
CA LEU A 672 24.23 25.54 2.73
C LEU A 672 24.45 26.92 3.35
N CYS A 673 25.42 27.69 2.87
CA CYS A 673 25.68 29.06 3.31
C CYS A 673 24.45 29.97 3.11
N GLN A 674 23.74 29.86 1.99
CA GLN A 674 22.47 30.56 1.74
C GLN A 674 21.37 30.16 2.75
N GLU A 675 21.26 28.88 3.09
CA GLU A 675 20.25 28.38 4.03
C GLU A 675 20.54 28.83 5.47
N ILE A 676 21.77 28.60 5.96
CA ILE A 676 22.16 28.95 7.32
C ILE A 676 22.12 30.46 7.57
N THR A 677 22.56 31.29 6.59
CA THR A 677 22.46 32.76 6.73
C THR A 677 21.01 33.23 6.72
N ARG A 678 20.13 32.59 5.94
CA ARG A 678 18.69 32.90 5.94
C ARG A 678 18.06 32.58 7.30
N ARG A 679 18.39 31.42 7.88
CA ARG A 679 17.93 31.00 9.21
C ARG A 679 18.45 31.93 10.30
N LEU A 680 19.76 32.20 10.35
CA LEU A 680 20.37 33.08 11.34
C LEU A 680 19.83 34.51 11.28
N LEU A 681 19.56 35.04 10.08
CA LEU A 681 18.91 36.34 9.93
C LEU A 681 17.47 36.35 10.44
N ALA A 682 16.73 35.26 10.35
CA ALA A 682 15.41 35.14 10.97
C ALA A 682 15.53 35.12 12.50
N GLU A 683 16.37 34.23 13.04
CA GLU A 683 16.60 34.10 14.49
C GLU A 683 17.07 35.43 15.12
N ARG A 684 18.08 36.09 14.54
CA ARG A 684 18.63 37.35 15.07
C ARG A 684 17.63 38.52 14.95
N ARG A 685 16.76 38.54 13.92
CA ARG A 685 15.69 39.54 13.80
C ARG A 685 14.55 39.32 14.79
N ASP A 686 14.18 38.06 15.07
CA ASP A 686 13.17 37.75 16.07
C ASP A 686 13.69 37.95 17.49
N ALA A 687 14.97 37.68 17.75
CA ALA A 687 15.66 38.07 18.98
C ALA A 687 15.67 39.60 19.17
N ALA A 688 16.06 40.37 18.14
CA ALA A 688 16.06 41.84 18.20
C ALA A 688 14.66 42.45 18.41
N ARG A 689 13.59 41.79 17.91
CA ARG A 689 12.19 42.17 18.18
C ARG A 689 11.75 41.88 19.62
N ALA A 690 12.38 40.92 20.29
CA ALA A 690 12.09 40.55 21.67
C ALA A 690 13.01 41.23 22.70
N ALA A 691 14.10 41.86 22.25
CA ALA A 691 15.10 42.52 23.10
C ALA A 691 14.63 43.88 23.63
N VAL A 692 15.15 44.26 24.79
CA VAL A 692 14.89 45.58 25.43
C VAL A 692 15.64 46.71 24.72
N ASP A 693 16.81 46.41 24.15
CA ASP A 693 17.54 47.29 23.23
C ASP A 693 17.49 46.69 21.80
N PRO A 694 16.69 47.25 20.88
CA PRO A 694 16.62 46.77 19.49
C PRO A 694 17.88 46.98 18.66
N LEU A 695 18.88 47.73 19.16
CA LEU A 695 20.17 47.93 18.49
C LEU A 695 21.21 46.87 18.92
N ALA A 696 20.96 46.12 19.99
CA ALA A 696 21.79 44.98 20.37
C ALA A 696 21.77 43.92 19.25
N GLY A 697 22.94 43.62 18.69
CA GLY A 697 23.08 42.69 17.55
C GLY A 697 22.85 43.31 16.16
N ALA A 698 22.60 44.62 16.04
CA ALA A 698 22.40 45.26 14.73
C ALA A 698 23.61 45.09 13.79
N ALA A 699 24.83 45.10 14.32
CA ALA A 699 26.06 44.84 13.56
C ALA A 699 26.11 43.41 13.00
N GLU A 700 25.74 42.39 13.79
CA GLU A 700 25.67 40.99 13.32
C GLU A 700 24.63 40.84 12.20
N VAL A 701 23.44 41.43 12.39
CA VAL A 701 22.37 41.41 11.38
C VAL A 701 22.80 42.12 10.09
N GLN A 702 23.59 43.19 10.18
CA GLN A 702 24.15 43.87 9.01
C GLN A 702 25.19 42.99 8.29
N THR A 703 26.14 42.39 9.02
CA THR A 703 27.16 41.50 8.44
C THR A 703 26.54 40.27 7.78
N LEU A 704 25.64 39.57 8.46
CA LEU A 704 24.89 38.43 7.91
C LEU A 704 24.02 38.85 6.70
N SER A 705 23.44 40.05 6.70
CA SER A 705 22.69 40.56 5.54
C SER A 705 23.60 40.84 4.34
N GLY A 706 24.84 41.29 4.59
CA GLY A 706 25.87 41.47 3.57
C GLY A 706 26.27 40.16 2.91
N TRP A 707 26.69 39.16 3.70
CA TRP A 707 27.04 37.84 3.16
C TRP A 707 25.86 37.19 2.43
N ARG A 708 24.63 37.28 2.96
CA ARG A 708 23.45 36.76 2.26
C ARG A 708 23.22 37.45 0.92
N ALA A 709 23.43 38.77 0.81
CA ALA A 709 23.28 39.48 -0.45
C ALA A 709 24.27 38.97 -1.51
N THR A 710 25.55 38.80 -1.14
CA THR A 710 26.56 38.23 -2.04
C THR A 710 26.23 36.78 -2.41
N LEU A 711 25.85 35.94 -1.45
CA LEU A 711 25.60 34.51 -1.66
C LEU A 711 24.43 34.21 -2.61
N ILE A 712 23.40 35.08 -2.67
CA ILE A 712 22.21 34.89 -3.53
C ILE A 712 22.29 35.64 -4.86
N ASP A 713 23.33 36.43 -5.10
CA ASP A 713 23.47 37.20 -6.35
C ASP A 713 24.24 36.38 -7.39
N ASP A 714 23.50 35.61 -8.18
CA ASP A 714 24.04 34.80 -9.30
C ASP A 714 24.70 35.64 -10.41
N THR A 715 24.64 36.97 -10.36
CA THR A 715 25.37 37.85 -11.30
C THR A 715 26.82 38.12 -10.88
N LEU A 716 27.19 37.79 -9.63
CA LEU A 716 28.55 37.91 -9.13
C LEU A 716 29.43 36.71 -9.53
N PRO A 717 30.76 36.93 -9.70
CA PRO A 717 31.72 35.85 -9.91
C PRO A 717 31.61 34.76 -8.84
N LEU A 718 31.90 33.51 -9.21
CA LEU A 718 31.82 32.37 -8.30
C LEU A 718 32.76 32.55 -7.10
N GLU A 719 33.94 33.09 -7.35
CA GLU A 719 34.99 33.36 -6.38
C GLU A 719 34.51 34.34 -5.29
N ALA A 720 33.81 35.41 -5.67
CA ALA A 720 33.27 36.39 -4.72
C ALA A 720 32.17 35.79 -3.83
N ARG A 721 31.43 34.79 -4.33
CA ARG A 721 30.42 34.06 -3.57
C ARG A 721 31.05 33.02 -2.64
N GLN A 722 32.09 32.33 -3.10
CA GLN A 722 32.92 31.44 -2.29
C GLN A 722 33.58 32.20 -1.14
N GLU A 723 34.21 33.35 -1.38
CA GLU A 723 34.79 34.22 -0.35
C GLU A 723 33.76 34.60 0.74
N ALA A 724 32.53 34.97 0.34
CA ALA A 724 31.45 35.27 1.29
C ALA A 724 30.99 34.04 2.09
N GLY A 725 30.95 32.86 1.47
CA GLY A 725 30.67 31.59 2.16
C GLY A 725 31.76 31.22 3.17
N THR A 726 33.03 31.33 2.77
CA THR A 726 34.18 31.03 3.65
C THR A 726 34.27 32.02 4.81
N ALA A 727 33.97 33.31 4.59
CA ALA A 727 33.89 34.31 5.64
C ALA A 727 32.78 34.00 6.66
N LEU A 728 31.60 33.57 6.18
CA LEU A 728 30.50 33.09 7.02
C LEU A 728 30.89 31.84 7.83
N LEU A 729 31.51 30.83 7.20
CA LEU A 729 31.95 29.62 7.88
C LEU A 729 32.99 29.93 8.97
N THR A 730 33.99 30.77 8.64
CA THR A 730 35.00 31.24 9.60
C THR A 730 34.33 31.94 10.79
N TRP A 731 33.32 32.78 10.52
CA TRP A 731 32.58 33.48 11.57
C TRP A 731 31.80 32.50 12.46
N LEU A 732 31.13 31.49 11.89
CA LEU A 732 30.43 30.45 12.65
C LEU A 732 31.38 29.69 13.57
N LEU A 733 32.51 29.22 13.06
CA LEU A 733 33.54 28.51 13.83
C LEU A 733 34.18 29.39 14.92
N SER A 734 34.19 30.71 14.75
CA SER A 734 34.66 31.66 15.77
C SER A 734 33.61 32.05 16.82
N SER A 735 32.35 31.65 16.64
CA SER A 735 31.19 32.10 17.43
C SER A 735 30.66 31.05 18.41
N ASP A 736 31.48 30.05 18.76
CA ASP A 736 31.07 28.86 19.50
C ASP A 736 30.45 29.18 20.88
N GLU A 737 29.13 29.02 20.97
CA GLU A 737 28.36 28.99 22.21
C GLU A 737 27.66 27.61 22.26
N PRO A 738 27.95 26.71 23.23
CA PRO A 738 28.04 25.27 22.90
C PRO A 738 26.73 24.46 22.85
N ASP A 739 25.55 25.10 22.78
CA ASP A 739 24.24 24.42 22.79
C ASP A 739 23.20 25.19 21.95
N ARG A 740 22.97 24.74 20.69
CA ARG A 740 21.87 25.17 19.80
C ARG A 740 21.42 24.09 18.82
#